data_AF-A0A6M3KVB9-F1
#
_entry.id   AF-A0A6M3KVB9-F1
#
_cell.length_a   1.000
_cell.length_b   1.000
_cell.length_c   1.000
_cell.angle_alpha   90.00
_cell.angle_beta   90.00
_cell.angle_gamma   90.00
#
_symmetry.space_group_name_H-M   'P 1'
#
loop_
_entity.id
_entity.type
_entity.pdbx_description
1 polymer ?
#
loop_
_entity_poly.entity_id
_entity_poly.type
_entity_poly.pdbx_seq_one_letter_code
_entity_poly.pdbx_strand_id
1 'polypeptide(L)'
;MPKKYYVNPTDDPSDKVLKCYRHSVDSFADAVADSEVLMRYAAANLQWSDDLIAEAEAHKKPYLTYNIIIPILMTLQGNEQLARRRARIKPNYRDQAETAEIIQGRFNEICDEQEIENKLDAVFFDALITKVGGWIQRDFVMNDEGYLDFKYTVPNNMNIHPDPELLQTDVELEHIRWIVKETWMSLDNIMSKYDLGYIPEKGESKYWWSSLSDIVKKFTDSFYSSKIEFYNKTNDTYKVLEMQERVAEKAWVCFDGYDYFKLTEDEFYKAREINKSIQKLNQVENYKIKITTVIPHFENMVVYNKESRIPTKNFDVFPLFSYSFNIQSSEGTCFVHLLKDLQDDLNKSNSQFRDMVTQMASGATVVKGREAEAVSLLQEKGNQPNLIINLKGQRSEVSRLGPQQISPEINQQAEKAFIHAERISQVTPTVKGQTERSGESGVLFQKKLEAASAAINPYFKNRSMLRKVVAKDFVDNFAQIYSDESRPVTIKTKKGIREQVIVNLNYAGQYFNNVKNASMYVEIDEGEDNKTTREENFNQLLALSQLIAQINPAYVDVITLLESAPITGVDKFIQHIQQTMQAQGEQQGQMAQMENTKLQLENLKTEKEIESIDDKTKLDAIKLAIEKDKNSQQASKPKIKEA
;
A
#
# COMPACT_ATOMS: atom_id res chain seq x y z
N MET A 1 24.15 12.86 25.33
CA MET A 1 24.37 11.45 24.94
C MET A 1 23.32 10.62 25.67
N PRO A 2 22.32 10.07 24.96
CA PRO A 2 21.36 9.16 25.58
C PRO A 2 22.11 7.91 26.08
N LYS A 3 21.79 7.46 27.28
CA LYS A 3 22.38 6.24 27.87
C LYS A 3 21.89 5.05 27.04
N LYS A 4 22.76 4.50 26.19
CA LYS A 4 22.56 3.16 25.63
C LYS A 4 22.33 2.20 26.79
N TYR A 5 21.11 1.68 26.94
CA TYR A 5 20.82 0.61 27.89
C TYR A 5 21.49 -0.67 27.36
N TYR A 6 22.76 -0.85 27.70
CA TYR A 6 23.48 -2.08 27.42
C TYR A 6 22.89 -3.20 28.31
N VAL A 7 22.01 -4.00 27.72
CA VAL A 7 21.55 -5.24 28.34
C VAL A 7 22.68 -6.24 28.32
N ASN A 8 23.12 -6.69 29.50
CA ASN A 8 24.16 -7.70 29.63
C ASN A 8 23.66 -9.07 29.13
N PRO A 9 24.48 -9.84 28.39
CA PRO A 9 24.12 -11.18 27.88
C PRO A 9 24.00 -12.26 28.98
N THR A 10 24.25 -11.91 30.25
CA THR A 10 24.18 -12.80 31.42
C THR A 10 22.89 -12.69 32.23
N ASP A 11 21.98 -11.78 31.87
CA ASP A 11 20.69 -11.63 32.54
C ASP A 11 19.75 -12.79 32.15
N ASP A 12 18.90 -13.23 33.10
CA ASP A 12 17.82 -14.19 32.82
C ASP A 12 17.00 -13.67 31.62
N PRO A 13 16.75 -14.50 30.58
CA PRO A 13 15.96 -14.09 29.42
C PRO A 13 14.60 -13.49 29.80
N SER A 14 14.00 -13.95 30.90
CA SER A 14 12.73 -13.42 31.39
C SER A 14 12.83 -11.97 31.88
N ASP A 15 13.85 -11.67 32.69
CA ASP A 15 14.14 -10.34 33.21
C ASP A 15 14.47 -9.36 32.08
N LYS A 16 15.22 -9.83 31.07
CA LYS A 16 15.54 -9.02 29.88
C LYS A 16 14.28 -8.56 29.17
N VAL A 17 13.35 -9.47 28.86
CA VAL A 17 12.09 -9.14 28.17
C VAL A 17 11.29 -8.12 28.97
N LEU A 18 11.19 -8.31 30.28
CA LEU A 18 10.43 -7.41 31.16
C LEU A 18 11.04 -6.02 31.28
N LYS A 19 12.38 -5.91 31.37
CA LYS A 19 13.07 -4.62 31.38
C LYS A 19 12.82 -3.86 30.09
N CYS A 20 12.96 -4.53 28.93
CA CYS A 20 12.74 -3.92 27.62
C CYS A 20 11.27 -3.49 27.45
N TYR A 21 10.33 -4.38 27.80
CA TYR A 21 8.90 -4.09 27.76
C TYR A 21 8.54 -2.86 28.62
N ARG A 22 8.96 -2.82 29.90
CA ARG A 22 8.70 -1.66 30.77
C ARG A 22 9.31 -0.38 30.21
N HIS A 23 10.54 -0.45 29.70
CA HIS A 23 11.19 0.71 29.10
C HIS A 23 10.43 1.27 27.89
N SER A 24 9.91 0.39 27.02
CA SER A 24 9.04 0.81 25.91
C SER A 24 7.73 1.41 26.43
N VAL A 25 7.02 0.72 27.32
CA VAL A 25 5.73 1.20 27.86
C VAL A 25 5.89 2.57 28.50
N ASP A 26 6.92 2.77 29.32
CA ASP A 26 7.17 4.06 29.97
C ASP A 26 7.50 5.16 28.95
N SER A 27 8.24 4.84 27.88
CA SER A 27 8.62 5.82 26.84
C SER A 27 7.48 6.20 25.91
N PHE A 28 6.53 5.29 25.68
CA PHE A 28 5.38 5.49 24.80
C PHE A 28 4.08 5.82 25.55
N ALA A 29 4.09 5.93 26.88
CA ALA A 29 2.90 6.14 27.71
C ALA A 29 2.07 7.36 27.26
N ASP A 30 2.72 8.50 27.03
CA ASP A 30 2.07 9.74 26.58
C ASP A 30 1.47 9.57 25.17
N ALA A 31 2.22 8.92 24.27
CA ALA A 31 1.78 8.68 22.90
C ALA A 31 0.57 7.72 22.84
N VAL A 32 0.54 6.70 23.70
CA VAL A 32 -0.58 5.75 23.81
C VAL A 32 -1.81 6.46 24.39
N ALA A 33 -1.66 7.19 25.49
CA ALA A 33 -2.76 7.92 26.12
C ALA A 33 -3.40 8.94 25.15
N ASP A 34 -2.57 9.71 24.44
CA ASP A 34 -3.05 10.62 23.40
C ASP A 34 -3.75 9.86 22.27
N SER A 35 -3.19 8.75 21.82
CA SER A 35 -3.76 7.96 20.72
C SER A 35 -5.12 7.36 21.08
N GLU A 36 -5.35 6.96 22.33
CA GLU A 36 -6.67 6.53 22.80
C GLU A 36 -7.70 7.65 22.70
N VAL A 37 -7.33 8.87 23.10
CA VAL A 37 -8.20 10.06 22.95
C VAL A 37 -8.48 10.31 21.47
N LEU A 38 -7.47 10.27 20.61
CA LEU A 38 -7.65 10.53 19.17
C LEU A 38 -8.53 9.48 18.47
N MET A 39 -8.42 8.21 18.87
CA MET A 39 -9.33 7.16 18.40
C MET A 39 -10.78 7.43 18.81
N ARG A 40 -11.03 7.94 20.02
CA ARG A 40 -12.39 8.34 20.45
C ARG A 40 -12.96 9.46 19.58
N TYR A 41 -12.13 10.45 19.24
CA TYR A 41 -12.53 11.56 18.37
C TYR A 41 -12.86 11.12 16.93
N ALA A 42 -12.01 10.27 16.34
CA ALA A 42 -12.11 9.88 14.93
C ALA A 42 -13.09 8.72 14.71
N ALA A 43 -13.02 7.65 15.51
CA ALA A 43 -13.76 6.41 15.29
C ALA A 43 -15.08 6.34 16.05
N ALA A 44 -15.10 6.77 17.32
CA ALA A 44 -16.29 6.65 18.17
C ALA A 44 -17.19 7.89 18.17
N ASN A 45 -16.75 9.00 17.55
CA ASN A 45 -17.40 10.31 17.61
C ASN A 45 -17.64 10.80 19.06
N LEU A 46 -16.81 10.34 19.99
CA LEU A 46 -16.85 10.68 21.42
C LEU A 46 -15.84 11.80 21.67
N GLN A 47 -16.30 13.03 21.52
CA GLN A 47 -15.47 14.24 21.58
C GLN A 47 -15.61 14.99 22.92
N TRP A 48 -16.59 14.62 23.73
CA TRP A 48 -16.79 15.14 25.09
C TRP A 48 -16.34 14.09 26.09
N SER A 49 -15.69 14.51 27.17
CA SER A 49 -15.46 13.62 28.32
C SER A 49 -16.76 13.40 29.08
N ASP A 50 -16.89 12.25 29.74
CA ASP A 50 -18.08 11.91 30.53
C ASP A 50 -18.36 12.95 31.63
N ASP A 51 -17.29 13.52 32.22
CA ASP A 51 -17.39 14.60 33.21
C ASP A 51 -18.00 15.88 32.62
N LEU A 52 -17.59 16.27 31.40
CA LEU A 52 -18.13 17.45 30.72
C LEU A 52 -19.58 17.25 30.27
N ILE A 53 -19.95 16.02 29.90
CA ILE A 53 -21.34 15.67 29.61
C ILE A 53 -22.18 15.80 30.88
N ALA A 54 -21.72 15.25 32.00
CA ALA A 54 -22.42 15.36 33.28
C ALA A 54 -22.59 16.82 33.74
N GLU A 55 -21.55 17.65 33.57
CA GLU A 55 -21.62 19.09 33.86
C GLU A 55 -22.62 19.81 32.93
N ALA A 56 -22.58 19.51 31.63
CA ALA A 56 -23.51 20.08 30.66
C ALA A 56 -24.96 19.70 30.98
N GLU A 57 -25.22 18.45 31.34
CA GLU A 57 -26.55 17.96 31.75
C GLU A 57 -27.01 18.62 33.05
N ALA A 58 -26.13 18.77 34.04
CA ALA A 58 -26.43 19.47 35.29
C ALA A 58 -26.87 20.93 35.05
N HIS A 59 -26.22 21.60 34.10
CA HIS A 59 -26.56 22.97 33.70
C HIS A 59 -27.62 23.06 32.59
N LYS A 60 -28.17 21.93 32.12
CA LYS A 60 -29.09 21.85 30.97
C LYS A 60 -28.54 22.53 29.71
N LYS A 61 -27.23 22.55 29.54
CA LYS A 61 -26.55 23.09 28.36
C LYS A 61 -26.55 22.05 27.25
N PRO A 62 -26.78 22.45 25.98
CA PRO A 62 -26.63 21.55 24.85
C PRO A 62 -25.14 21.21 24.65
N TYR A 63 -24.84 19.94 24.38
CA TYR A 63 -23.53 19.49 23.90
C TYR A 63 -23.69 19.00 22.46
N LEU A 64 -23.17 19.77 21.49
CA LEU A 64 -23.21 19.40 20.08
C LEU A 64 -21.90 18.72 19.69
N THR A 65 -21.99 17.73 18.80
CA THR A 65 -20.84 17.02 18.22
C THR A 65 -20.94 17.06 16.70
N TYR A 66 -19.99 17.74 16.07
CA TYR A 66 -19.89 17.83 14.61
C TYR A 66 -18.55 17.30 14.16
N ASN A 67 -18.50 16.14 13.51
CA ASN A 67 -17.22 15.55 13.12
C ASN A 67 -16.70 16.10 11.78
N ILE A 68 -15.68 16.95 11.83
CA ILE A 68 -14.99 17.43 10.62
C ILE A 68 -13.82 16.52 10.21
N ILE A 69 -13.36 15.65 11.10
CA ILE A 69 -12.17 14.81 10.91
C ILE A 69 -12.49 13.66 9.94
N ILE A 70 -13.62 12.96 10.12
CA ILE A 70 -13.99 11.81 9.27
C ILE A 70 -14.07 12.19 7.79
N PRO A 71 -14.78 13.25 7.36
CA PRO A 71 -14.83 13.63 5.94
C PRO A 71 -13.46 13.93 5.34
N ILE A 72 -12.55 14.53 6.12
CA ILE A 72 -11.18 14.81 5.70
C ILE A 72 -10.40 13.50 5.51
N LEU A 73 -10.47 12.58 6.47
CA LEU A 73 -9.81 11.27 6.38
C LEU A 73 -10.33 10.44 5.19
N MET A 74 -11.64 10.45 4.94
CA MET A 74 -12.24 9.75 3.79
C MET A 74 -11.81 10.36 2.45
N THR A 75 -11.66 11.68 2.38
CA THR A 75 -11.11 12.36 1.19
C THR A 75 -9.67 11.95 0.94
N LEU A 76 -8.84 11.85 2.00
CA LEU A 76 -7.46 11.37 1.90
C LEU A 76 -7.40 9.92 1.42
N GLN A 77 -8.25 9.03 1.95
CA GLN A 77 -8.31 7.64 1.49
C GLN A 77 -8.71 7.54 0.02
N GLY A 78 -9.77 8.25 -0.39
CA GLY A 78 -10.23 8.25 -1.79
C GLY A 78 -9.14 8.71 -2.76
N ASN A 79 -8.39 9.75 -2.39
CA ASN A 79 -7.26 10.22 -3.19
C ASN A 79 -6.09 9.22 -3.22
N GLU A 80 -5.79 8.54 -2.11
CA GLU A 80 -4.78 7.46 -2.11
C GLU A 80 -5.19 6.36 -3.08
N GLN A 81 -6.45 5.93 -3.04
CA GLN A 81 -6.94 4.83 -3.87
C GLN A 81 -6.84 5.17 -5.36
N LEU A 82 -7.07 6.44 -5.73
CA LEU A 82 -6.91 6.93 -7.10
C LEU A 82 -5.44 7.10 -7.53
N ALA A 83 -4.53 7.38 -6.59
CA ALA A 83 -3.11 7.64 -6.86
C ALA A 83 -2.19 6.50 -6.40
N ARG A 84 -2.72 5.27 -6.29
CA ARG A 84 -2.04 4.14 -5.66
C ARG A 84 -0.78 3.72 -6.44
N ARG A 85 0.38 3.78 -5.76
CA ARG A 85 1.68 3.35 -6.31
C ARG A 85 1.98 1.89 -6.01
N ARG A 86 2.17 1.05 -7.02
CA ARG A 86 2.44 -0.38 -6.81
C ARG A 86 3.93 -0.64 -6.57
N ALA A 87 4.23 -1.68 -5.80
CA ALA A 87 5.60 -2.18 -5.68
C ALA A 87 5.91 -3.11 -6.87
N ARG A 88 7.02 -2.86 -7.55
CA ARG A 88 7.48 -3.65 -8.68
C ARG A 88 8.80 -4.31 -8.33
N ILE A 89 8.86 -5.62 -8.55
CA ILE A 89 10.03 -6.45 -8.36
C ILE A 89 10.77 -6.50 -9.69
N LYS A 90 12.01 -6.04 -9.70
CA LYS A 90 12.89 -6.05 -10.87
C LYS A 90 14.10 -6.95 -10.61
N PRO A 91 14.54 -7.71 -11.63
CA PRO A 91 15.76 -8.50 -11.50
C PRO A 91 16.99 -7.60 -11.57
N ASN A 92 18.07 -7.99 -10.89
CA ASN A 92 19.38 -7.33 -11.05
C ASN A 92 20.04 -7.72 -12.39
N TYR A 93 19.77 -8.92 -12.88
CA TYR A 93 20.38 -9.50 -14.07
C TYR A 93 19.32 -9.94 -15.09
N ARG A 94 19.64 -9.87 -16.38
CA ARG A 94 18.68 -10.13 -17.47
C ARG A 94 18.19 -11.58 -17.52
N ASP A 95 19.03 -12.52 -17.12
CA ASP A 95 18.75 -13.95 -17.04
C ASP A 95 17.69 -14.30 -15.97
N GLN A 96 17.48 -13.43 -14.97
CA GLN A 96 16.50 -13.63 -13.90
C GLN A 96 15.14 -12.96 -14.18
N ALA A 97 14.90 -12.48 -15.42
CA ALA A 97 13.66 -11.81 -15.78
C ALA A 97 12.42 -12.69 -15.61
N GLU A 98 12.47 -13.94 -16.06
CA GLU A 98 11.35 -14.89 -15.92
C GLU A 98 11.07 -15.19 -14.44
N THR A 99 12.11 -15.42 -13.64
CA THR A 99 11.96 -15.61 -12.19
C THR A 99 11.34 -14.39 -11.53
N ALA A 100 11.74 -13.17 -11.90
CA ALA A 100 11.16 -11.95 -11.34
C ALA A 100 9.67 -11.79 -11.68
N GLU A 101 9.26 -12.18 -12.89
CA GLU A 101 7.84 -12.20 -13.27
C GLU A 101 7.04 -13.21 -12.47
N ILE A 102 7.60 -14.39 -12.18
CA ILE A 102 6.97 -15.40 -11.30
C ILE A 102 6.82 -14.85 -9.87
N ILE A 103 7.86 -14.24 -9.30
CA ILE A 103 7.82 -13.68 -7.94
C ILE A 103 6.82 -12.53 -7.86
N GLN A 104 6.82 -11.61 -8.84
CA GLN A 104 5.83 -10.54 -8.92
C GLN A 104 4.41 -11.11 -9.06
N GLY A 105 4.24 -12.13 -9.90
CA GLY A 105 2.96 -12.80 -10.11
C GLY A 105 2.42 -13.46 -8.85
N ARG A 106 3.29 -14.10 -8.04
CA ARG A 106 2.90 -14.66 -6.75
C ARG A 106 2.58 -13.59 -5.72
N PHE A 107 3.39 -12.52 -5.65
CA PHE A 107 3.11 -11.40 -4.75
C PHE A 107 1.74 -10.76 -5.05
N ASN A 108 1.44 -10.50 -6.32
CA ASN A 108 0.16 -9.94 -6.74
C ASN A 108 -1.02 -10.88 -6.41
N GLU A 109 -0.84 -12.19 -6.57
CA GLU A 109 -1.87 -13.16 -6.21
C GLU A 109 -2.12 -13.17 -4.69
N ILE A 110 -1.07 -13.16 -3.87
CA ILE A 110 -1.18 -13.07 -2.41
C ILE A 110 -1.86 -11.76 -1.98
N CYS A 111 -1.56 -10.64 -2.65
CA CYS A 111 -2.23 -9.37 -2.41
C CYS A 111 -3.74 -9.45 -2.62
N ASP A 112 -4.19 -10.19 -3.63
CA ASP A 112 -5.61 -10.40 -3.93
C ASP A 112 -6.24 -11.43 -2.98
N GLU A 113 -5.60 -12.59 -2.77
CA GLU A 113 -6.07 -13.69 -1.89
C GLU A 113 -6.33 -13.20 -0.46
N GLN A 114 -5.48 -12.30 0.04
CA GLN A 114 -5.51 -11.83 1.44
C GLN A 114 -6.03 -10.41 1.59
N GLU A 115 -6.48 -9.78 0.49
CA GLU A 115 -6.93 -8.38 0.44
C GLU A 115 -5.93 -7.43 1.13
N ILE A 116 -4.63 -7.57 0.82
CA ILE A 116 -3.56 -6.80 1.47
C ILE A 116 -3.81 -5.30 1.33
N GLU A 117 -4.41 -4.88 0.22
CA GLU A 117 -4.75 -3.47 0.01
C GLU A 117 -5.78 -2.92 1.01
N ASN A 118 -6.77 -3.73 1.41
CA ASN A 118 -7.74 -3.35 2.45
C ASN A 118 -7.07 -3.27 3.83
N LYS A 119 -6.10 -4.18 4.08
CA LYS A 119 -5.30 -4.15 5.31
C LYS A 119 -4.38 -2.93 5.36
N LEU A 120 -3.74 -2.57 4.25
CA LEU A 120 -2.94 -1.35 4.14
C LEU A 120 -3.78 -0.08 4.28
N ASP A 121 -5.04 -0.07 3.81
CA ASP A 121 -5.99 1.01 4.07
C ASP A 121 -6.25 1.16 5.58
N ALA A 122 -6.50 0.06 6.30
CA ALA A 122 -6.69 0.08 7.75
C ALA A 122 -5.45 0.61 8.49
N VAL A 123 -4.27 0.10 8.14
CA VAL A 123 -2.98 0.54 8.68
C VAL A 123 -2.73 2.03 8.40
N PHE A 124 -3.15 2.52 7.23
CA PHE A 124 -3.07 3.93 6.87
C PHE A 124 -3.97 4.81 7.75
N PHE A 125 -5.20 4.38 8.04
CA PHE A 125 -6.06 5.10 9.00
C PHE A 125 -5.47 5.10 10.41
N ASP A 126 -4.99 3.96 10.89
CA ASP A 126 -4.36 3.87 12.20
C ASP A 126 -3.16 4.81 12.30
N ALA A 127 -2.36 4.90 11.24
CA ALA A 127 -1.23 5.82 11.17
C ALA A 127 -1.64 7.30 11.21
N LEU A 128 -2.74 7.68 10.54
CA LEU A 128 -3.25 9.06 10.55
C LEU A 128 -3.90 9.45 11.88
N ILE A 129 -4.55 8.49 12.56
CA ILE A 129 -5.28 8.71 13.80
C ILE A 129 -4.37 8.66 15.03
N THR A 130 -3.45 7.70 15.09
CA THR A 130 -2.64 7.41 16.28
C THR A 130 -1.20 7.91 16.15
N LYS A 131 -0.61 8.33 17.28
CA LYS A 131 0.81 8.73 17.35
C LYS A 131 1.76 7.54 17.25
N VAL A 132 1.33 6.38 17.76
CA VAL A 132 2.09 5.11 17.73
C VAL A 132 2.21 4.55 16.30
N GLY A 133 1.39 5.04 15.37
CA GLY A 133 1.38 4.61 13.97
C GLY A 133 0.48 3.41 13.73
N GLY A 134 0.39 3.03 12.46
CA GLY A 134 -0.22 1.77 12.03
C GLY A 134 0.85 0.69 11.86
N TRP A 135 0.47 -0.58 11.99
CA TRP A 135 1.40 -1.70 11.88
C TRP A 135 0.81 -2.82 11.03
N ILE A 136 1.65 -3.46 10.21
CA ILE A 136 1.30 -4.70 9.51
C ILE A 136 2.26 -5.79 9.96
N GLN A 137 1.73 -6.96 10.31
CA GLN A 137 2.49 -8.13 10.75
C GLN A 137 2.47 -9.20 9.66
N ARG A 138 3.60 -9.89 9.49
CA ARG A 138 3.78 -11.03 8.61
C ARG A 138 4.02 -12.29 9.41
N ASP A 139 3.08 -13.21 9.32
CA ASP A 139 3.18 -14.57 9.83
C ASP A 139 3.43 -15.57 8.69
N PHE A 140 3.84 -16.78 9.04
CA PHE A 140 3.95 -17.90 8.12
C PHE A 140 2.99 -19.00 8.54
N VAL A 141 2.11 -19.41 7.63
CA VAL A 141 1.06 -20.39 7.89
C VAL A 141 1.13 -21.50 6.85
N MET A 142 0.81 -22.72 7.26
CA MET A 142 0.66 -23.84 6.34
C MET A 142 -0.70 -23.74 5.64
N ASN A 143 -0.69 -23.77 4.31
CA ASN A 143 -1.90 -23.82 3.49
C ASN A 143 -2.54 -25.21 3.56
N ASP A 144 -3.76 -25.36 3.04
CA ASP A 144 -4.50 -26.63 3.01
C ASP A 144 -3.74 -27.76 2.28
N GLU A 145 -2.85 -27.41 1.36
CA GLU A 145 -1.98 -28.32 0.62
C GLU A 145 -0.74 -28.77 1.42
N GLY A 146 -0.55 -28.25 2.63
CA GLY A 146 0.59 -28.55 3.51
C GLY A 146 1.85 -27.73 3.24
N TYR A 147 1.80 -26.78 2.31
CA TYR A 147 2.92 -25.88 2.01
C TYR A 147 2.89 -24.60 2.86
N LEU A 148 4.07 -24.12 3.23
CA LEU A 148 4.21 -22.85 3.94
C LEU A 148 3.95 -21.67 3.00
N ASP A 149 3.21 -20.67 3.48
CA ASP A 149 2.96 -19.43 2.77
C ASP A 149 2.94 -18.21 3.70
N PHE A 150 3.04 -17.03 3.10
CA PHE A 150 2.97 -15.75 3.80
C PHE A 150 1.54 -15.48 4.26
N LYS A 151 1.37 -14.88 5.44
CA LYS A 151 0.10 -14.35 5.90
C LYS A 151 0.30 -12.98 6.51
N TYR A 152 -0.38 -11.98 5.96
CA TYR A 152 -0.32 -10.61 6.49
C TYR A 152 -1.55 -10.30 7.34
N THR A 153 -1.33 -9.78 8.54
CA THR A 153 -2.38 -9.39 9.49
C THR A 153 -2.16 -7.96 9.99
N VAL A 154 -3.22 -7.29 10.40
CA VAL A 154 -3.15 -5.96 11.03
C VAL A 154 -3.26 -6.18 12.54
N PRO A 155 -2.16 -6.18 13.29
CA PRO A 155 -2.20 -6.23 14.74
C PRO A 155 -2.77 -4.93 15.32
N ASN A 156 -3.28 -4.98 16.55
CA ASN A 156 -3.57 -3.76 17.29
C ASN A 156 -2.24 -3.01 17.54
N ASN A 157 -2.16 -1.78 17.06
CA ASN A 157 -0.98 -0.94 17.16
C ASN A 157 -0.53 -0.67 18.61
N MET A 158 -1.45 -0.62 19.57
CA MET A 158 -1.13 -0.41 21.00
C MET A 158 -0.45 -1.60 21.66
N ASN A 159 -0.48 -2.77 21.01
CA ASN A 159 0.13 -3.99 21.52
C ASN A 159 1.57 -4.17 21.05
N ILE A 160 2.08 -3.29 20.19
CA ILE A 160 3.44 -3.37 19.68
C ILE A 160 4.28 -2.34 20.40
N HIS A 161 5.34 -2.83 21.05
CA HIS A 161 6.24 -2.07 21.91
C HIS A 161 7.64 -2.11 21.29
N PRO A 162 7.94 -1.19 20.35
CA PRO A 162 9.26 -1.11 19.74
C PRO A 162 10.29 -0.50 20.70
N ASP A 163 11.57 -0.67 20.37
CA ASP A 163 12.65 0.05 21.05
C ASP A 163 12.40 1.58 20.99
N PRO A 164 12.47 2.33 22.11
CA PRO A 164 12.33 3.79 22.13
C PRO A 164 13.31 4.55 21.20
N GLU A 165 14.42 3.93 20.80
CA GLU A 165 15.35 4.51 19.82
C GLU A 165 14.79 4.50 18.37
N LEU A 166 13.60 3.95 18.13
CA LEU A 166 12.94 3.94 16.83
C LEU A 166 12.72 5.35 16.28
N LEU A 167 13.23 5.61 15.08
CA LEU A 167 12.99 6.84 14.34
C LEU A 167 11.79 6.69 13.40
N GLN A 168 10.97 7.74 13.23
CA GLN A 168 9.81 7.67 12.31
C GLN A 168 10.21 7.49 10.83
N THR A 169 11.45 7.82 10.47
CA THR A 169 11.98 7.58 9.11
C THR A 169 12.36 6.12 8.87
N ASP A 170 12.54 5.33 9.92
CA ASP A 170 13.05 3.96 9.83
C ASP A 170 11.91 2.94 9.67
N VAL A 171 11.38 2.85 8.45
CA VAL A 171 10.29 1.92 8.11
C VAL A 171 10.78 0.47 8.02
N GLU A 172 12.07 0.26 7.75
CA GLU A 172 12.68 -1.09 7.66
C GLU A 172 13.14 -1.62 9.03
N LEU A 173 13.04 -0.79 10.08
CA LEU A 173 13.43 -1.13 11.45
C LEU A 173 14.91 -1.55 11.54
N GLU A 174 15.80 -0.93 10.77
CA GLU A 174 17.22 -1.29 10.73
C GLU A 174 18.00 -0.82 11.97
N HIS A 175 17.60 0.31 12.57
CA HIS A 175 18.33 0.90 13.70
C HIS A 175 17.91 0.33 15.05
N ILE A 176 16.78 -0.36 15.14
CA ILE A 176 16.29 -0.94 16.38
C ILE A 176 16.86 -2.34 16.62
N ARG A 177 17.03 -2.69 17.89
CA ARG A 177 17.57 -3.99 18.30
C ARG A 177 16.49 -5.02 18.63
N TRP A 178 15.37 -4.58 19.17
CA TRP A 178 14.31 -5.47 19.62
C TRP A 178 12.91 -4.85 19.47
N ILE A 179 11.90 -5.73 19.46
CA ILE A 179 10.48 -5.37 19.52
C ILE A 179 9.81 -6.34 20.48
N VAL A 180 8.92 -5.84 21.33
CA VAL A 180 8.05 -6.68 22.16
C VAL A 180 6.63 -6.59 21.65
N LYS A 181 6.00 -7.73 21.38
CA LYS A 181 4.59 -7.83 21.05
C LYS A 181 3.82 -8.34 22.26
N GLU A 182 2.74 -7.66 22.57
CA GLU A 182 1.80 -8.00 23.62
C GLU A 182 0.60 -8.76 23.03
N THR A 183 0.24 -9.89 23.61
CA THR A 183 -1.00 -10.59 23.26
C THR A 183 -1.71 -11.09 24.50
N TRP A 184 -3.04 -10.98 24.52
CA TRP A 184 -3.89 -11.57 25.54
C TRP A 184 -4.40 -12.91 25.02
N MET A 185 -4.05 -14.00 25.71
CA MET A 185 -4.41 -15.36 25.28
C MET A 185 -4.98 -16.15 26.45
N SER A 186 -5.99 -16.99 26.19
CA SER A 186 -6.44 -18.00 27.16
C SER A 186 -5.37 -19.06 27.36
N LEU A 187 -5.42 -19.77 28.49
CA LEU A 187 -4.45 -20.82 28.80
C LEU A 187 -4.42 -21.93 27.73
N ASP A 188 -5.60 -22.34 27.23
CA ASP A 188 -5.72 -23.38 26.20
C ASP A 188 -5.04 -22.97 24.89
N ASN A 189 -5.21 -21.71 24.48
CA ASN A 189 -4.58 -21.18 23.27
C ASN A 189 -3.06 -21.10 23.42
N ILE A 190 -2.56 -20.78 24.61
CA ILE A 190 -1.12 -20.76 24.91
C ILE A 190 -0.57 -22.19 24.81
N MET A 191 -1.25 -23.17 25.41
CA MET A 191 -0.84 -24.56 25.39
C MET A 191 -0.78 -25.12 23.96
N SER A 192 -1.81 -24.85 23.15
CA SER A 192 -1.87 -25.27 21.76
C SER A 192 -0.79 -24.58 20.89
N LYS A 193 -0.61 -23.26 21.02
CA LYS A 193 0.32 -22.50 20.17
C LYS A 193 1.79 -22.88 20.40
N TYR A 194 2.16 -23.14 21.65
CA TYR A 194 3.55 -23.43 22.01
C TYR A 194 3.84 -24.92 22.22
N ASP A 195 2.88 -25.79 21.90
CA ASP A 195 2.98 -27.25 22.07
C ASP A 195 3.39 -27.65 23.51
N LEU A 196 2.84 -26.91 24.48
CA LEU A 196 3.00 -27.22 25.90
C LEU A 196 1.97 -28.31 26.20
N GLY A 197 2.41 -29.57 26.12
CA GLY A 197 1.60 -30.80 26.16
C GLY A 197 0.21 -30.74 26.80
N TYR A 198 -0.76 -31.29 26.05
CA TYR A 198 -2.13 -31.61 26.43
C TYR A 198 -2.26 -32.12 27.89
N ILE A 199 -3.21 -31.57 28.65
CA ILE A 199 -3.66 -32.14 29.93
C ILE A 199 -4.52 -33.36 29.59
N PRO A 200 -4.09 -34.60 29.87
CA PRO A 200 -5.02 -35.71 29.82
C PRO A 200 -6.04 -35.48 30.94
N GLU A 201 -7.32 -35.39 30.58
CA GLU A 201 -8.38 -35.66 31.55
C GLU A 201 -8.11 -37.05 32.13
N LYS A 202 -7.73 -37.07 33.40
CA LYS A 202 -7.60 -38.27 34.25
C LYS A 202 -6.82 -39.43 33.63
N GLY A 203 -5.51 -39.45 33.87
CA GLY A 203 -4.75 -40.68 33.69
C GLY A 203 -3.25 -40.42 33.74
N GLU A 204 -2.61 -41.05 34.72
CA GLU A 204 -1.20 -40.97 35.07
C GLU A 204 -0.24 -41.00 33.87
N SER A 205 0.64 -40.01 33.75
CA SER A 205 2.03 -40.26 33.32
C SER A 205 2.98 -39.15 33.74
N LYS A 206 4.20 -39.60 34.03
CA LYS A 206 5.21 -39.02 34.90
C LYS A 206 6.26 -38.31 34.05
N TYR A 207 6.05 -37.03 33.77
CA TYR A 207 7.01 -36.20 33.05
C TYR A 207 7.10 -34.81 33.70
N TRP A 208 8.26 -34.15 33.59
CA TRP A 208 8.53 -32.85 34.21
C TRP A 208 7.59 -31.71 33.74
N TRP A 209 6.87 -31.89 32.63
CA TRP A 209 5.76 -31.01 32.20
C TRP A 209 4.45 -31.23 32.97
N SER A 210 4.24 -32.36 33.66
CA SER A 210 3.14 -32.52 34.62
C SER A 210 3.31 -31.61 35.83
N SER A 211 4.56 -31.28 36.17
CA SER A 211 4.85 -30.24 37.16
C SER A 211 4.44 -28.87 36.66
N LEU A 212 4.41 -28.59 35.36
CA LEU A 212 3.98 -27.29 34.82
C LEU A 212 2.45 -27.13 34.93
N SER A 213 1.68 -28.20 34.69
CA SER A 213 0.24 -28.23 34.96
C SER A 213 -0.09 -28.17 36.45
N ASP A 214 0.71 -28.82 37.30
CA ASP A 214 0.55 -28.76 38.76
C ASP A 214 1.04 -27.43 39.34
N ILE A 215 2.02 -26.77 38.72
CA ILE A 215 2.48 -25.42 39.04
C ILE A 215 1.41 -24.41 38.66
N VAL A 216 0.86 -24.47 37.44
CA VAL A 216 -0.26 -23.61 37.00
C VAL A 216 -1.50 -23.81 37.88
N LYS A 217 -1.83 -25.06 38.27
CA LYS A 217 -2.93 -25.38 39.21
C LYS A 217 -2.64 -25.02 40.68
N LYS A 218 -1.37 -24.99 41.11
CA LYS A 218 -0.97 -24.48 42.43
C LYS A 218 -0.93 -22.95 42.46
N PHE A 219 -0.61 -22.31 41.33
CA PHE A 219 -0.69 -20.85 41.16
C PHE A 219 -2.13 -20.35 41.21
N THR A 220 -3.10 -21.13 40.73
CA THR A 220 -4.53 -20.78 40.87
C THR A 220 -5.03 -20.81 42.31
N ASP A 221 -4.41 -21.57 43.22
CA ASP A 221 -4.96 -21.84 44.56
C ASP A 221 -4.18 -21.26 45.76
N SER A 222 -2.91 -20.81 45.66
CA SER A 222 -2.19 -20.38 46.89
C SER A 222 -1.30 -19.14 46.87
N PHE A 223 -1.14 -18.40 45.76
CA PHE A 223 -0.29 -17.20 45.76
C PHE A 223 -0.86 -16.08 44.87
N TYR A 224 -1.88 -15.39 45.36
CA TYR A 224 -2.29 -14.10 44.79
C TYR A 224 -1.22 -13.05 45.12
N SER A 225 -0.17 -13.00 44.29
CA SER A 225 0.69 -11.82 44.26
C SER A 225 -0.10 -10.65 43.70
N SER A 226 0.03 -9.53 44.37
CA SER A 226 -0.71 -8.26 44.29
C SER A 226 -0.55 -7.46 42.98
N LYS A 227 -0.40 -8.11 41.81
CA LYS A 227 -0.26 -7.43 40.52
C LYS A 227 -1.40 -7.78 39.55
N ILE A 228 -2.42 -6.93 39.57
CA ILE A 228 -3.63 -6.98 38.73
C ILE A 228 -3.31 -6.80 37.22
N GLU A 229 -2.11 -6.35 36.86
CA GLU A 229 -1.73 -5.91 35.51
C GLU A 229 -1.52 -7.03 34.46
N PHE A 230 -1.29 -8.28 34.86
CA PHE A 230 -0.88 -9.37 33.94
C PHE A 230 -1.92 -10.48 33.74
N TYR A 231 -3.08 -10.38 34.38
CA TYR A 231 -4.17 -11.35 34.29
C TYR A 231 -5.52 -10.65 34.26
N ASN A 232 -6.33 -10.94 33.25
CA ASN A 232 -7.67 -10.40 33.13
C ASN A 232 -8.68 -11.42 33.69
N LYS A 233 -9.21 -11.13 34.88
CA LYS A 233 -10.19 -11.99 35.57
C LYS A 233 -11.52 -12.13 34.82
N THR A 234 -11.93 -11.15 34.04
CA THR A 234 -13.24 -11.17 33.36
C THR A 234 -13.25 -12.15 32.19
N ASN A 235 -12.15 -12.20 31.43
CA ASN A 235 -12.05 -13.01 30.22
C ASN A 235 -11.20 -14.27 30.39
N ASP A 236 -10.63 -14.48 31.58
CA ASP A 236 -9.68 -15.55 31.90
C ASP A 236 -8.51 -15.65 30.89
N THR A 237 -7.89 -14.50 30.63
CA THR A 237 -6.79 -14.38 29.68
C THR A 237 -5.52 -13.90 30.37
N TYR A 238 -4.39 -14.46 29.94
CA TYR A 238 -3.06 -14.13 30.42
C TYR A 238 -2.33 -13.24 29.42
N LYS A 239 -1.51 -12.34 29.95
CA LYS A 239 -0.63 -11.48 29.15
C LYS A 239 0.59 -12.28 28.68
N VAL A 240 0.77 -12.40 27.37
CA VAL A 240 1.91 -13.07 26.74
C VAL A 240 2.76 -12.02 26.05
N LEU A 241 4.04 -11.97 26.40
CA LEU A 241 5.02 -11.06 25.82
C LEU A 241 5.95 -11.84 24.89
N GLU A 242 5.98 -11.49 23.61
CA GLU A 242 6.88 -12.07 22.61
C GLU A 242 7.91 -11.02 22.22
N MET A 243 9.17 -11.21 22.61
CA MET A 243 10.28 -10.34 22.22
C MET A 243 11.02 -10.92 21.02
N GLN A 244 11.18 -10.12 19.98
CA GLN A 244 12.07 -10.38 18.86
C GLN A 244 13.32 -9.56 19.03
N GLU A 245 14.50 -10.19 19.03
CA GLU A 245 15.80 -9.53 19.10
C GLU A 245 16.62 -9.84 17.85
N ARG A 246 17.19 -8.80 17.24
CA ARG A 246 18.17 -8.95 16.17
C ARG A 246 19.54 -9.30 16.77
N VAL A 247 20.04 -10.49 16.44
CA VAL A 247 21.34 -11.00 16.86
C VAL A 247 22.26 -11.05 15.63
N ALA A 248 23.44 -10.43 15.75
CA ALA A 248 24.46 -10.48 14.71
C ALA A 248 25.38 -11.69 14.96
N GLU A 249 25.43 -12.59 13.99
CA GLU A 249 26.34 -13.73 13.97
C GLU A 249 27.40 -13.53 12.89
N LYS A 250 28.65 -13.88 13.19
CA LYS A 250 29.73 -13.83 12.20
C LYS A 250 29.63 -15.05 11.29
N ALA A 251 29.39 -14.82 10.01
CA ALA A 251 29.35 -15.86 8.99
C ALA A 251 30.50 -15.69 7.99
N TRP A 252 30.91 -16.80 7.37
CA TRP A 252 31.87 -16.82 6.28
C TRP A 252 31.13 -17.01 4.96
N VAL A 253 31.38 -16.11 4.01
CA VAL A 253 31.02 -16.34 2.60
C VAL A 253 31.99 -17.37 2.06
N CYS A 254 31.42 -18.50 1.66
CA CYS A 254 32.15 -19.66 1.20
C CYS A 254 31.78 -19.96 -0.25
N PHE A 255 32.70 -20.55 -1.00
CA PHE A 255 32.51 -20.92 -2.40
C PHE A 255 32.88 -22.39 -2.58
N ASP A 256 31.96 -23.16 -3.18
CA ASP A 256 32.11 -24.61 -3.42
C ASP A 256 32.41 -24.96 -4.88
N GLY A 257 32.92 -24.00 -5.66
CA GLY A 257 33.23 -24.21 -7.08
C GLY A 257 32.05 -23.95 -8.03
N TYR A 258 30.82 -24.06 -7.55
CA TYR A 258 29.59 -23.79 -8.33
C TYR A 258 28.81 -22.58 -7.84
N ASP A 259 28.72 -22.38 -6.52
CA ASP A 259 27.83 -21.37 -5.94
C ASP A 259 28.43 -20.73 -4.69
N TYR A 260 27.93 -19.54 -4.36
CA TYR A 260 28.28 -18.78 -3.16
C TYR A 260 27.21 -18.99 -2.09
N PHE A 261 27.63 -19.38 -0.89
CA PHE A 261 26.72 -19.50 0.25
C PHE A 261 27.39 -19.01 1.53
N LYS A 262 26.57 -18.71 2.53
CA LYS A 262 27.01 -18.22 3.84
C LYS A 262 26.92 -19.35 4.85
N LEU A 263 28.01 -19.66 5.53
CA LEU A 263 28.03 -20.62 6.63
C LEU A 263 28.49 -19.95 7.92
N THR A 264 27.93 -20.35 9.04
CA THR A 264 28.53 -20.07 10.35
C THR A 264 29.86 -20.81 10.49
N GLU A 265 30.66 -20.42 11.48
CA GLU A 265 31.98 -21.04 11.69
C GLU A 265 31.89 -22.55 11.94
N ASP A 266 30.92 -22.99 12.75
CA ASP A 266 30.70 -24.41 13.05
C ASP A 266 30.19 -25.19 11.83
N GLU A 267 29.28 -24.59 11.05
CA GLU A 267 28.79 -25.20 9.81
C GLU A 267 29.88 -25.29 8.76
N PHE A 268 30.78 -24.30 8.69
CA PHE A 268 31.91 -24.33 7.78
C PHE A 268 32.81 -25.53 8.03
N TYR A 269 33.16 -25.81 9.29
CA TYR A 269 34.02 -26.95 9.60
C TYR A 269 33.35 -28.28 9.24
N LYS A 270 32.04 -28.43 9.54
CA LYS A 270 31.25 -29.60 9.12
C LYS A 270 31.16 -29.74 7.60
N ALA A 271 30.91 -28.63 6.91
CA ALA A 271 30.81 -28.62 5.45
C ALA A 271 32.15 -28.95 4.79
N ARG A 272 33.27 -28.47 5.34
CA ARG A 272 34.63 -28.75 4.83
C ARG A 272 35.04 -30.22 5.06
N GLU A 273 34.55 -30.85 6.11
CA GLU A 273 34.74 -32.30 6.31
C GLU A 273 34.05 -33.11 5.21
N ILE A 274 32.85 -32.68 4.79
CA ILE A 274 32.05 -33.34 3.74
C ILE A 274 32.59 -33.00 2.34
N ASN A 275 32.94 -31.74 2.10
CA ASN A 275 33.44 -31.26 0.81
C ASN A 275 34.70 -30.40 0.98
N LYS A 276 35.84 -30.98 0.59
CA LYS A 276 37.17 -30.35 0.71
C LYS A 276 37.39 -29.18 -0.26
N SER A 277 36.51 -28.98 -1.22
CA SER A 277 36.59 -27.93 -2.25
C SER A 277 36.12 -26.56 -1.76
N ILE A 278 35.44 -26.51 -0.61
CA ILE A 278 34.87 -25.28 -0.05
C ILE A 278 36.00 -24.34 0.39
N GLN A 279 36.04 -23.15 -0.23
CA GLN A 279 37.00 -22.09 0.10
C GLN A 279 36.32 -20.98 0.91
N LYS A 280 37.02 -20.46 1.93
CA LYS A 280 36.62 -19.23 2.64
C LYS A 280 37.02 -18.03 1.79
N LEU A 281 36.08 -17.12 1.54
CA LEU A 281 36.36 -15.87 0.82
C LEU A 281 36.42 -14.69 1.79
N ASN A 282 35.27 -14.32 2.37
CA ASN A 282 35.14 -13.14 3.21
C ASN A 282 34.31 -13.41 4.47
N GLN A 283 34.56 -12.64 5.52
CA GLN A 283 33.74 -12.64 6.74
C GLN A 283 32.65 -11.56 6.61
N VAL A 284 31.41 -11.92 6.88
CA VAL A 284 30.24 -11.02 6.82
C VAL A 284 29.39 -11.21 8.07
N GLU A 285 28.80 -10.12 8.56
CA GLU A 285 27.80 -10.20 9.64
C GLU A 285 26.46 -10.67 9.06
N ASN A 286 25.95 -11.77 9.60
CA ASN A 286 24.64 -12.29 9.28
C ASN A 286 23.70 -11.96 10.44
N TYR A 287 22.59 -11.29 10.16
CA TYR A 287 21.61 -10.95 11.18
C TYR A 287 20.51 -12.01 11.20
N LYS A 288 20.20 -12.52 12.38
CA LYS A 288 19.07 -13.43 12.62
C LYS A 288 18.18 -12.87 13.72
N ILE A 289 16.91 -13.26 13.71
CA ILE A 289 15.98 -12.93 14.77
C ILE A 289 15.88 -14.09 15.77
N LYS A 290 16.10 -13.75 17.04
CA LYS A 290 15.84 -14.61 18.19
C LYS A 290 14.50 -14.23 18.81
N ILE A 291 13.63 -15.22 19.03
CA ILE A 291 12.31 -15.01 19.62
C ILE A 291 12.32 -15.54 21.05
N THR A 292 11.95 -14.68 22.00
CA THR A 292 11.78 -15.04 23.41
C THR A 292 10.35 -14.72 23.84
N THR A 293 9.57 -15.73 24.19
CA THR A 293 8.21 -15.58 24.72
C THR A 293 8.18 -15.83 26.21
N VAL A 294 7.62 -14.88 26.96
CA VAL A 294 7.51 -14.88 28.41
C VAL A 294 6.05 -14.68 28.83
N ILE A 295 5.63 -15.38 29.88
CA ILE A 295 4.34 -15.16 30.55
C ILE A 295 4.63 -14.61 31.95
N PRO A 296 4.50 -13.28 32.16
CA PRO A 296 4.86 -12.64 33.43
C PRO A 296 4.05 -13.16 34.62
N HIS A 297 2.80 -13.56 34.38
CA HIS A 297 1.90 -14.00 35.45
C HIS A 297 2.40 -15.24 36.20
N PHE A 298 3.07 -16.18 35.52
CA PHE A 298 3.61 -17.40 36.11
C PHE A 298 5.08 -17.22 36.50
N GLU A 299 5.37 -16.30 37.42
CA GLU A 299 6.75 -15.99 37.86
C GLU A 299 7.72 -15.75 36.68
N ASN A 300 7.26 -15.04 35.65
CA ASN A 300 8.03 -14.76 34.43
C ASN A 300 8.48 -16.02 33.67
N MET A 301 7.64 -17.05 33.63
CA MET A 301 7.91 -18.29 32.90
C MET A 301 8.25 -18.03 31.42
N VAL A 302 9.40 -18.54 30.99
CA VAL A 302 9.84 -18.52 29.59
C VAL A 302 9.27 -19.73 28.88
N VAL A 303 8.39 -19.50 27.91
CA VAL A 303 7.72 -20.56 27.14
C VAL A 303 8.50 -20.92 25.88
N TYR A 304 9.06 -19.91 25.23
CA TYR A 304 9.81 -20.07 23.97
C TYR A 304 11.08 -19.23 24.04
N ASN A 305 12.23 -19.81 23.71
CA ASN A 305 13.50 -19.10 23.67
C ASN A 305 14.41 -19.80 22.66
N LYS A 306 14.14 -19.56 21.38
CA LYS A 306 14.87 -20.16 20.26
C LYS A 306 15.01 -19.14 19.13
N GLU A 307 15.95 -19.40 18.23
CA GLU A 307 16.02 -18.70 16.95
C GLU A 307 14.71 -18.87 16.18
N SER A 308 14.38 -17.87 15.37
CA SER A 308 13.26 -17.97 14.42
C SER A 308 13.43 -19.22 13.56
N ARG A 309 12.33 -19.94 13.34
CA ARG A 309 12.32 -21.15 12.49
C ARG A 309 12.83 -20.86 11.07
N ILE A 310 12.60 -19.63 10.62
CA ILE A 310 13.01 -19.14 9.31
C ILE A 310 14.04 -18.03 9.55
N PRO A 311 15.27 -18.15 9.03
CA PRO A 311 16.34 -17.20 9.26
C PRO A 311 16.07 -15.90 8.49
N THR A 312 15.31 -15.00 9.11
CA THR A 312 15.00 -13.66 8.59
C THR A 312 15.90 -12.61 9.24
N LYS A 313 16.33 -11.62 8.45
CA LYS A 313 17.02 -10.41 8.96
C LYS A 313 16.03 -9.40 9.56
N ASN A 314 14.85 -9.31 8.94
CA ASN A 314 13.83 -8.31 9.26
C ASN A 314 12.86 -8.84 10.31
N PHE A 315 12.37 -7.92 11.16
CA PHE A 315 11.28 -8.21 12.10
C PHE A 315 10.02 -8.57 11.35
N ASP A 316 9.10 -9.25 12.02
CA ASP A 316 7.83 -9.63 11.40
C ASP A 316 6.79 -8.52 11.36
N VAL A 317 7.06 -7.37 11.96
CA VAL A 317 6.19 -6.20 11.94
C VAL A 317 6.81 -5.05 11.15
N PHE A 318 5.97 -4.27 10.48
CA PHE A 318 6.38 -3.11 9.70
C PHE A 318 5.50 -1.90 10.07
N PRO A 319 6.09 -0.76 10.50
CA PRO A 319 5.34 0.41 10.91
C PRO A 319 4.95 1.30 9.74
N LEU A 320 3.90 2.08 9.94
CA LEU A 320 3.51 3.23 9.13
C LEU A 320 3.23 4.41 10.04
N PHE A 321 3.91 5.52 9.80
CA PHE A 321 3.70 6.77 10.54
C PHE A 321 3.02 7.81 9.66
N SER A 322 2.15 8.63 10.25
CA SER A 322 1.54 9.79 9.57
C SER A 322 2.60 10.71 8.99
N TYR A 323 3.60 11.06 9.79
CA TYR A 323 4.72 11.90 9.38
C TYR A 323 6.03 11.12 9.50
N SER A 324 6.94 11.34 8.56
CA SER A 324 8.25 10.70 8.51
C SER A 324 9.35 11.74 8.81
N PHE A 325 9.27 12.39 9.97
CA PHE A 325 10.33 13.30 10.41
C PHE A 325 11.46 12.50 11.08
N ASN A 326 12.67 13.03 11.06
CA ASN A 326 13.81 12.39 11.72
C ASN A 326 13.77 12.63 13.24
N ILE A 327 12.70 12.18 13.89
CA ILE A 327 12.43 12.25 15.31
C ILE A 327 12.15 10.84 15.86
N GLN A 328 12.25 10.69 17.17
CA GLN A 328 11.85 9.45 17.84
C GLN A 328 10.34 9.23 17.67
N SER A 329 9.96 7.97 17.48
CA SER A 329 8.56 7.59 17.27
C SER A 329 7.68 7.92 18.50
N SER A 330 8.23 7.86 19.71
CA SER A 330 7.55 8.22 20.96
C SER A 330 7.15 9.70 21.02
N GLU A 331 7.94 10.58 20.42
CA GLU A 331 7.67 12.04 20.34
C GLU A 331 6.88 12.40 19.06
N GLY A 332 6.45 11.38 18.32
CA GLY A 332 5.73 11.51 17.07
C GLY A 332 4.41 12.27 17.19
N THR A 333 4.07 13.00 16.13
CA THR A 333 2.73 13.55 15.94
C THR A 333 1.98 12.80 14.85
N CYS A 334 0.65 12.93 14.83
CA CYS A 334 -0.22 12.34 13.82
C CYS A 334 -1.21 13.38 13.28
N PHE A 335 -1.85 13.05 12.16
CA PHE A 335 -2.74 13.98 11.45
C PHE A 335 -3.93 14.43 12.30
N VAL A 336 -4.60 13.50 12.98
CA VAL A 336 -5.78 13.80 13.81
C VAL A 336 -5.41 14.63 15.05
N HIS A 337 -4.20 14.46 15.59
CA HIS A 337 -3.73 15.26 16.72
C HIS A 337 -3.74 16.77 16.41
N LEU A 338 -3.37 17.16 15.19
CA LEU A 338 -3.38 18.56 14.77
C LEU A 338 -4.78 19.14 14.57
N LEU A 339 -5.80 18.28 14.38
CA LEU A 339 -7.18 18.69 14.16
C LEU A 339 -8.04 18.65 15.42
N LYS A 340 -7.58 17.97 16.49
CA LYS A 340 -8.31 17.78 17.74
C LYS A 340 -8.77 19.11 18.35
N ASP A 341 -7.85 20.06 18.50
CA ASP A 341 -8.18 21.33 19.18
C ASP A 341 -9.17 22.16 18.35
N LEU A 342 -9.05 22.14 17.02
CA LEU A 342 -10.01 22.80 16.12
C LEU A 342 -11.39 22.15 16.17
N GLN A 343 -11.44 20.84 16.30
CA GLN A 343 -12.66 20.06 16.49
C GLN A 343 -13.35 20.43 17.82
N ASP A 344 -12.58 20.58 18.90
CA ASP A 344 -13.08 21.03 20.21
C ASP A 344 -13.65 22.44 20.14
N ASP A 345 -12.94 23.37 19.50
CA ASP A 345 -13.37 24.76 19.35
C ASP A 345 -14.68 24.86 18.55
N LEU A 346 -14.81 24.08 17.47
CA LEU A 346 -16.02 24.05 16.65
C LEU A 346 -17.22 23.52 17.46
N ASN A 347 -17.04 22.46 18.23
CA ASN A 347 -18.12 21.90 19.06
C ASN A 347 -18.53 22.83 20.19
N LYS A 348 -17.55 23.39 20.91
CA LYS A 348 -17.78 24.33 22.01
C LYS A 348 -18.46 25.60 21.52
N SER A 349 -17.99 26.19 20.42
CA SER A 349 -18.59 27.40 19.85
C SER A 349 -20.04 27.16 19.41
N ASN A 350 -20.32 26.07 18.68
CA ASN A 350 -21.69 25.75 18.27
C ASN A 350 -22.62 25.44 19.45
N SER A 351 -22.09 24.77 20.48
CA SER A 351 -22.85 24.48 21.70
C SER A 351 -23.19 25.78 22.45
N GLN A 352 -22.24 26.69 22.59
CA GLN A 352 -22.45 28.02 23.18
C GLN A 352 -23.43 28.86 22.36
N PHE A 353 -23.33 28.83 21.03
CA PHE A 353 -24.28 29.52 20.16
C PHE A 353 -25.71 29.02 20.39
N ARG A 354 -25.91 27.69 20.45
CA ARG A 354 -27.22 27.10 20.73
C ARG A 354 -27.74 27.45 22.13
N ASP A 355 -26.87 27.45 23.13
CA ASP A 355 -27.21 27.87 24.50
C ASP A 355 -27.67 29.33 24.52
N MET A 356 -26.92 30.25 23.89
CA MET A 356 -27.28 31.65 23.79
C MET A 356 -28.62 31.87 23.08
N VAL A 357 -28.86 31.18 21.96
CA VAL A 357 -30.15 31.23 21.25
C VAL A 357 -31.29 30.77 22.16
N THR A 358 -31.07 29.71 22.95
CA THR A 358 -32.06 29.20 23.90
C THR A 358 -32.33 30.21 25.01
N GLN A 359 -31.28 30.81 25.59
CA GLN A 359 -31.42 31.84 26.61
C GLN A 359 -32.11 33.10 26.11
N MET A 360 -31.84 33.52 24.87
CA MET A 360 -32.53 34.64 24.21
C MET A 360 -34.01 34.36 24.00
N ALA A 361 -34.35 33.14 23.59
CA ALA A 361 -35.74 32.73 23.43
C ALA A 361 -36.47 32.67 24.78
N SER A 362 -35.80 32.22 25.84
CA SER A 362 -36.38 32.13 27.19
C SER A 362 -36.56 33.49 27.86
N GLY A 363 -35.64 34.44 27.69
CA GLY A 363 -35.74 35.82 28.20
C GLY A 363 -35.78 35.94 29.74
N ALA A 364 -34.81 36.63 30.33
CA ALA A 364 -34.81 36.86 31.79
C ALA A 364 -35.99 37.78 32.20
N THR A 365 -36.86 37.25 33.06
CA THR A 365 -37.98 38.00 33.64
C THR A 365 -37.61 38.45 35.05
N VAL A 366 -37.54 39.76 35.28
CA VAL A 366 -37.24 40.32 36.60
C VAL A 366 -38.54 40.54 37.37
N VAL A 367 -38.66 39.90 38.53
CA VAL A 367 -39.82 40.03 39.43
C VAL A 367 -39.35 40.46 40.82
N LYS A 368 -40.10 41.35 41.47
CA LYS A 368 -39.79 41.79 42.84
C LYS A 368 -40.03 40.63 43.82
N GLY A 369 -39.07 40.35 44.69
CA GLY A 369 -39.07 39.20 45.61
C GLY A 369 -40.22 39.13 46.64
N ARG A 370 -41.15 40.09 46.63
CA ARG A 370 -42.37 40.08 47.47
C ARG A 370 -43.46 39.14 46.94
N GLU A 371 -43.32 38.65 45.71
CA GLU A 371 -44.36 37.85 45.02
C GLU A 371 -43.91 36.39 44.82
N ALA A 372 -43.82 35.63 45.92
CA ALA A 372 -43.36 34.23 45.92
C ALA A 372 -44.22 33.30 45.04
N GLU A 373 -45.55 33.52 44.97
CA GLU A 373 -46.46 32.76 44.09
C GLU A 373 -46.13 32.97 42.61
N ALA A 374 -45.81 34.21 42.21
CA ALA A 374 -45.46 34.54 40.82
C ALA A 374 -44.11 33.94 40.42
N VAL A 375 -43.14 33.92 41.35
CA VAL A 375 -41.83 33.28 41.13
C VAL A 375 -41.99 31.76 40.94
N SER A 376 -42.79 31.09 41.77
CA SER A 376 -43.05 29.65 41.65
C SER A 376 -43.77 29.30 40.34
N LEU A 377 -44.76 30.09 39.92
CA LEU A 377 -45.46 29.92 38.64
C LEU A 377 -44.55 30.17 37.42
N LEU A 378 -43.63 31.14 37.50
CA LEU A 378 -42.61 31.36 36.46
C LEU A 378 -41.61 30.21 36.38
N GLN A 379 -41.25 29.60 37.51
CA GLN A 379 -40.36 28.44 37.53
C GLN A 379 -41.03 27.20 36.93
N GLU A 380 -42.31 26.96 37.18
CA GLU A 380 -43.04 25.80 36.62
C GLU A 380 -43.49 26.01 35.18
N LYS A 381 -43.97 27.21 34.82
CA LYS A 381 -44.66 27.46 33.54
C LYS A 381 -44.02 28.55 32.68
N GLY A 382 -42.86 29.07 33.06
CA GLY A 382 -42.18 30.17 32.35
C GLY A 382 -41.85 29.87 30.88
N ASN A 383 -41.74 28.60 30.51
CA ASN A 383 -41.50 28.16 29.13
C ASN A 383 -42.78 28.06 28.27
N GLN A 384 -43.96 28.33 28.82
CA GLN A 384 -45.21 28.31 28.04
C GLN A 384 -45.45 29.66 27.34
N PRO A 385 -45.68 29.68 26.01
CA PRO A 385 -46.03 30.89 25.31
C PRO A 385 -47.36 31.45 25.86
N ASN A 386 -47.44 32.76 26.03
CA ASN A 386 -48.61 33.51 26.54
C ASN A 386 -48.99 33.25 28.02
N LEU A 387 -48.03 32.98 28.90
CA LEU A 387 -48.30 32.95 30.35
C LEU A 387 -48.57 34.37 30.89
N ILE A 388 -49.81 34.63 31.32
CA ILE A 388 -50.23 35.86 31.99
C ILE A 388 -50.24 35.61 33.50
N ILE A 389 -49.39 36.31 34.25
CA ILE A 389 -49.33 36.23 35.71
C ILE A 389 -49.85 37.53 36.29
N ASN A 390 -50.89 37.45 37.12
CA ASN A 390 -51.45 38.60 37.82
C ASN A 390 -50.65 38.86 39.09
N LEU A 391 -50.01 40.04 39.16
CA LEU A 391 -49.19 40.49 40.29
C LEU A 391 -50.05 41.23 41.31
N LYS A 392 -49.82 40.98 42.60
CA LYS A 392 -50.57 41.59 43.72
C LYS A 392 -49.83 42.86 44.18
N GLY A 393 -49.88 43.91 43.37
CA GLY A 393 -49.36 45.23 43.77
C GLY A 393 -49.42 46.32 42.69
N GLN A 394 -49.87 47.52 43.06
CA GLN A 394 -50.04 48.69 42.18
C GLN A 394 -48.73 49.29 41.60
N ARG A 395 -47.55 48.73 41.90
CA ARG A 395 -46.22 49.24 41.51
C ARG A 395 -45.17 48.17 41.18
N SER A 396 -45.59 46.96 40.81
CA SER A 396 -44.67 45.92 40.35
C SER A 396 -44.54 46.00 38.83
N GLU A 397 -43.64 46.86 38.33
CA GLU A 397 -43.25 46.85 36.92
C GLU A 397 -42.44 45.57 36.66
N VAL A 398 -43.00 44.65 35.87
CA VAL A 398 -42.23 43.53 35.31
C VAL A 398 -41.58 44.03 34.04
N SER A 399 -40.25 44.13 34.08
CA SER A 399 -39.44 44.34 32.89
C SER A 399 -38.90 42.99 32.43
N ARG A 400 -39.16 42.66 31.17
CA ARG A 400 -38.35 41.66 30.48
C ARG A 400 -37.08 42.35 30.02
N LEU A 401 -35.94 41.76 30.35
CA LEU A 401 -34.71 42.19 29.70
C LEU A 401 -34.86 41.90 28.20
N GLY A 402 -34.52 42.88 27.35
CA GLY A 402 -34.54 42.69 25.91
C GLY A 402 -33.65 41.50 25.52
N PRO A 403 -33.93 40.84 24.38
CA PRO A 403 -33.08 39.75 23.91
C PRO A 403 -31.65 40.27 23.83
N GLN A 404 -30.74 39.64 24.56
CA GLN A 404 -29.32 39.95 24.41
C GLN A 404 -28.93 39.69 22.95
N GLN A 405 -28.05 40.50 22.37
CA GLN A 405 -27.57 40.22 21.02
C GLN A 405 -26.53 39.11 21.07
N ILE A 406 -26.57 38.18 20.11
CA ILE A 406 -25.51 37.17 19.99
C ILE A 406 -24.26 37.91 19.57
N SER A 407 -23.17 37.72 20.32
CA SER A 407 -21.88 38.27 19.91
C SER A 407 -21.51 37.64 18.55
N PRO A 408 -21.30 38.45 17.49
CA PRO A 408 -20.93 37.92 16.18
C PRO A 408 -19.58 37.18 16.23
N GLU A 409 -18.75 37.45 17.24
CA GLU A 409 -17.44 36.80 17.41
C GLU A 409 -17.55 35.28 17.63
N ILE A 410 -18.59 34.79 18.30
CA ILE A 410 -18.78 33.34 18.56
C ILE A 410 -19.00 32.61 17.24
N ASN A 411 -19.88 33.15 16.38
CA ASN A 411 -20.13 32.57 15.08
C ASN A 411 -18.89 32.65 14.17
N GLN A 412 -18.17 33.77 14.21
CA GLN A 412 -16.89 33.91 13.50
C GLN A 412 -15.83 32.91 14.00
N GLN A 413 -15.83 32.54 15.27
CA GLN A 413 -14.88 31.56 15.81
C GLN A 413 -15.11 30.16 15.22
N ALA A 414 -16.37 29.74 15.06
CA ALA A 414 -16.69 28.46 14.43
C ALA A 414 -16.24 28.43 12.96
N GLU A 415 -16.47 29.52 12.22
CA GLU A 415 -16.02 29.65 10.82
C GLU A 415 -14.49 29.66 10.71
N LYS A 416 -13.79 30.39 11.59
CA LYS A 416 -12.32 30.38 11.66
C LYS A 416 -11.76 28.99 11.95
N ALA A 417 -12.36 28.25 12.88
CA ALA A 417 -11.93 26.88 13.19
C ALA A 417 -12.02 25.97 11.97
N PHE A 418 -13.10 26.08 11.18
CA PHE A 418 -13.25 25.34 9.93
C PHE A 418 -12.18 25.71 8.89
N ILE A 419 -11.95 27.02 8.67
CA ILE A 419 -10.92 27.51 7.73
C ILE A 419 -9.51 27.05 8.16
N HIS A 420 -9.23 27.08 9.46
CA HIS A 420 -7.97 26.59 10.00
C HIS A 420 -7.82 25.08 9.82
N ALA A 421 -8.90 24.30 9.95
CA ALA A 421 -8.88 22.86 9.73
C ALA A 421 -8.55 22.53 8.27
N GLU A 422 -9.11 23.26 7.30
CA GLU A 422 -8.76 23.09 5.88
C GLU A 422 -7.30 23.47 5.59
N ARG A 423 -6.79 24.53 6.23
CA ARG A 423 -5.40 24.96 6.06
C ARG A 423 -4.41 23.95 6.66
N ILE A 424 -4.68 23.42 7.84
CA ILE A 424 -3.81 22.45 8.51
C ILE A 424 -3.87 21.08 7.82
N SER A 425 -5.07 20.63 7.46
CA SER A 425 -5.24 19.34 6.76
C SER A 425 -4.71 19.36 5.33
N GLN A 426 -4.56 20.55 4.73
CA GLN A 426 -4.24 20.75 3.31
C GLN A 426 -5.27 20.13 2.36
N VAL A 427 -6.41 19.67 2.87
CA VAL A 427 -7.55 19.17 2.09
C VAL A 427 -8.46 20.35 1.77
N THR A 428 -8.12 21.06 0.70
CA THR A 428 -8.90 22.20 0.22
C THR A 428 -10.22 21.76 -0.43
N PRO A 429 -11.21 22.65 -0.59
CA PRO A 429 -12.43 22.35 -1.35
C PRO A 429 -12.15 21.84 -2.76
N THR A 430 -11.07 22.32 -3.39
CA THR A 430 -10.62 21.84 -4.71
C THR A 430 -10.32 20.33 -4.70
N VAL A 431 -9.67 19.83 -3.65
CA VAL A 431 -9.38 18.39 -3.48
C VAL A 431 -10.66 17.58 -3.27
N LYS A 432 -11.70 18.20 -2.68
CA LYS A 432 -13.03 17.60 -2.52
C LYS A 432 -13.87 17.67 -3.82
N GLY A 433 -13.30 18.18 -4.92
CA GLY A 433 -14.00 18.36 -6.19
C GLY A 433 -14.96 19.56 -6.21
N GLN A 434 -14.86 20.46 -5.23
CA GLN A 434 -15.69 21.66 -5.15
C GLN A 434 -14.94 22.86 -5.74
N THR A 435 -15.64 23.67 -6.55
CA THR A 435 -15.10 24.94 -7.03
C THR A 435 -15.21 26.01 -5.95
N GLU A 436 -14.09 26.61 -5.56
CA GLU A 436 -14.05 27.68 -4.55
C GLU A 436 -14.75 28.97 -5.04
N ARG A 437 -14.72 29.22 -6.35
CA ARG A 437 -15.36 30.39 -6.98
C ARG A 437 -16.11 29.99 -8.25
N SER A 438 -17.30 30.55 -8.41
CA SER A 438 -18.05 30.45 -9.67
C SER A 438 -17.30 31.20 -10.77
N GLY A 439 -16.97 30.52 -11.88
CA GLY A 439 -16.26 31.08 -13.02
C GLY A 439 -14.77 30.75 -13.13
N GLU A 440 -14.22 29.83 -12.32
CA GLU A 440 -12.83 29.37 -12.49
C GLU A 440 -12.66 28.57 -13.80
N SER A 441 -11.56 28.84 -14.52
CA SER A 441 -11.19 28.07 -15.72
C SER A 441 -10.81 26.63 -15.34
N GLY A 442 -11.22 25.65 -16.13
CA GLY A 442 -10.89 24.23 -15.90
C GLY A 442 -9.38 23.97 -15.81
N VAL A 443 -8.56 24.73 -16.54
CA VAL A 443 -7.08 24.62 -16.48
C VAL A 443 -6.55 25.15 -15.13
N LEU A 444 -7.14 26.23 -14.60
CA LEU A 444 -6.76 26.74 -13.29
C LEU A 444 -7.15 25.75 -12.18
N PHE A 445 -8.34 25.15 -12.30
CA PHE A 445 -8.81 24.13 -11.38
C PHE A 445 -7.89 22.90 -11.38
N GLN A 446 -7.48 22.40 -12.55
CA GLN A 446 -6.50 21.31 -12.67
C GLN A 446 -5.17 21.68 -12.00
N LYS A 447 -4.61 22.87 -12.27
CA LYS A 447 -3.36 23.31 -11.62
C LYS A 447 -3.47 23.43 -10.09
N LYS A 448 -4.61 23.89 -9.58
CA LYS A 448 -4.86 23.90 -8.12
C LYS A 448 -4.95 22.48 -7.56
N LEU A 449 -5.61 21.57 -8.27
CA LEU A 449 -5.71 20.17 -7.86
C LEU A 449 -4.32 19.49 -7.83
N GLU A 450 -3.48 19.75 -8.84
CA GLU A 450 -2.09 19.27 -8.87
C GLU A 450 -1.29 19.79 -7.68
N ALA A 451 -1.36 21.10 -7.40
CA ALA A 451 -0.65 21.71 -6.27
C ALA A 451 -1.14 21.16 -4.91
N ALA A 452 -2.45 20.96 -4.76
CA ALA A 452 -3.03 20.41 -3.55
C ALA A 452 -2.69 18.92 -3.37
N SER A 453 -2.69 18.14 -4.46
CA SER A 453 -2.21 16.74 -4.46
C SER A 453 -0.74 16.66 -4.06
N ALA A 454 0.12 17.56 -4.55
CA ALA A 454 1.52 17.62 -4.17
C ALA A 454 1.73 17.88 -2.66
N ALA A 455 0.84 18.66 -2.04
CA ALA A 455 0.87 18.92 -0.60
C ALA A 455 0.51 17.67 0.24
N ILE A 456 -0.46 16.88 -0.22
CA ILE A 456 -0.92 15.64 0.44
C ILE A 456 0.03 14.45 0.18
N ASN A 457 0.81 14.51 -0.91
CA ASN A 457 1.72 13.45 -1.34
C ASN A 457 2.65 12.85 -0.26
N PRO A 458 3.15 13.57 0.77
CA PRO A 458 3.97 12.98 1.83
C PRO A 458 3.29 11.80 2.54
N TYR A 459 1.99 11.89 2.84
CA TYR A 459 1.26 10.79 3.48
C TYR A 459 1.19 9.55 2.58
N PHE A 460 0.94 9.75 1.29
CA PHE A 460 0.87 8.67 0.30
C PHE A 460 2.26 8.07 0.03
N LYS A 461 3.32 8.87 0.13
CA LYS A 461 4.70 8.40 0.04
C LYS A 461 5.03 7.46 1.18
N ASN A 462 4.66 7.78 2.43
CA ASN A 462 4.90 6.90 3.58
C ASN A 462 4.22 5.54 3.39
N ARG A 463 2.96 5.53 2.94
CA ARG A 463 2.27 4.29 2.61
C ARG A 463 2.94 3.51 1.48
N SER A 464 3.37 4.21 0.43
CA SER A 464 4.09 3.58 -0.70
C SER A 464 5.42 2.96 -0.25
N MET A 465 6.12 3.60 0.70
CA MET A 465 7.33 3.07 1.32
C MET A 465 7.02 1.81 2.12
N LEU A 466 5.94 1.78 2.92
CA LEU A 466 5.51 0.55 3.60
C LEU A 466 5.27 -0.58 2.59
N ARG A 467 4.53 -0.31 1.49
CA ARG A 467 4.29 -1.31 0.43
C ARG A 467 5.60 -1.84 -0.16
N LYS A 468 6.59 -0.96 -0.37
CA LYS A 468 7.94 -1.34 -0.82
C LYS A 468 8.64 -2.25 0.19
N VAL A 469 8.60 -1.91 1.48
CA VAL A 469 9.24 -2.69 2.55
C VAL A 469 8.60 -4.07 2.67
N VAL A 470 7.27 -4.16 2.62
CA VAL A 470 6.54 -5.44 2.62
C VAL A 470 6.91 -6.30 1.42
N ALA A 471 6.99 -5.71 0.22
CA ALA A 471 7.42 -6.42 -0.98
C ALA A 471 8.91 -6.83 -0.93
N LYS A 472 9.78 -6.00 -0.33
CA LYS A 472 11.19 -6.33 -0.11
C LYS A 472 11.32 -7.52 0.84
N ASP A 473 10.59 -7.51 1.96
CA ASP A 473 10.56 -8.65 2.89
C ASP A 473 10.01 -9.91 2.23
N PHE A 474 8.98 -9.78 1.38
CA PHE A 474 8.49 -10.92 0.59
C PHE A 474 9.62 -11.52 -0.26
N VAL A 475 10.34 -10.71 -1.03
CA VAL A 475 11.47 -11.15 -1.88
C VAL A 475 12.59 -11.79 -1.04
N ASP A 476 12.98 -11.16 0.07
CA ASP A 476 14.07 -11.64 0.93
C ASP A 476 13.78 -13.03 1.53
N ASN A 477 12.52 -13.32 1.84
CA ASN A 477 12.11 -14.59 2.45
C ASN A 477 11.56 -15.62 1.43
N PHE A 478 11.29 -15.20 0.19
CA PHE A 478 10.67 -16.05 -0.84
C PHE A 478 11.48 -17.32 -1.10
N ALA A 479 12.81 -17.18 -1.24
CA ALA A 479 13.71 -18.31 -1.48
C ALA A 479 13.68 -19.37 -0.36
N GLN A 480 13.40 -18.97 0.87
CA GLN A 480 13.37 -19.89 2.03
C GLN A 480 12.04 -20.64 2.12
N ILE A 481 10.93 -19.93 1.88
CA ILE A 481 9.56 -20.47 2.00
C ILE A 481 9.19 -21.34 0.80
N TYR A 482 9.68 -20.96 -0.39
CA TYR A 482 9.44 -21.67 -1.64
C TYR A 482 10.69 -22.49 -2.05
N SER A 483 11.39 -23.07 -1.07
CA SER A 483 12.62 -23.85 -1.28
C SER A 483 12.36 -25.29 -1.74
N ASP A 484 11.13 -25.78 -1.64
CA ASP A 484 10.73 -27.12 -2.06
C ASP A 484 10.97 -27.35 -3.55
N GLU A 485 11.29 -28.59 -3.91
CA GLU A 485 11.47 -29.01 -5.30
C GLU A 485 10.11 -29.26 -5.95
N SER A 486 9.93 -28.75 -7.18
CA SER A 486 8.73 -28.95 -7.99
C SER A 486 7.41 -28.54 -7.31
N ARG A 487 7.40 -27.41 -6.58
CA ARG A 487 6.19 -26.88 -5.94
C ARG A 487 5.29 -26.18 -6.96
N PRO A 488 4.01 -26.55 -7.11
CA PRO A 488 3.05 -25.76 -7.89
C PRO A 488 2.71 -24.47 -7.15
N VAL A 489 2.76 -23.35 -7.85
CA VAL A 489 2.46 -22.02 -7.31
C VAL A 489 1.49 -21.31 -8.24
N THR A 490 0.40 -20.79 -7.69
CA THR A 490 -0.54 -19.96 -8.44
C THR A 490 0.01 -18.54 -8.53
N ILE A 491 0.19 -18.07 -9.77
CA ILE A 491 0.66 -16.72 -10.08
C ILE A 491 -0.42 -15.95 -10.86
N LYS A 492 -0.42 -14.63 -10.67
CA LYS A 492 -1.23 -13.73 -11.48
C LYS A 492 -0.41 -13.15 -12.62
N THR A 493 -0.75 -13.50 -13.85
CA THR A 493 -0.08 -12.98 -15.05
C THR A 493 -0.44 -11.50 -15.26
N LYS A 494 0.37 -10.75 -16.03
CA LYS A 494 0.12 -9.33 -16.37
C LYS A 494 -1.28 -9.04 -16.92
N LYS A 495 -1.95 -10.05 -17.50
CA LYS A 495 -3.32 -9.99 -18.03
C LYS A 495 -4.41 -10.20 -16.98
N GLY A 496 -4.05 -10.39 -15.71
CA GLY A 496 -4.99 -10.64 -14.60
C GLY A 496 -5.55 -12.07 -14.56
N ILE A 497 -5.01 -12.99 -15.34
CA ILE A 497 -5.39 -14.40 -15.36
C ILE A 497 -4.52 -15.15 -14.35
N ARG A 498 -5.13 -16.06 -13.60
CA ARG A 498 -4.44 -16.98 -12.67
C ARG A 498 -3.90 -18.17 -13.44
N GLU A 499 -2.61 -18.44 -13.29
CA GLU A 499 -1.92 -19.56 -13.91
C GLU A 499 -1.12 -20.32 -12.85
N GLN A 500 -1.06 -21.64 -12.96
CA GLN A 500 -0.21 -22.46 -12.08
C GLN A 500 1.15 -22.67 -12.76
N VAL A 501 2.20 -22.23 -12.08
CA VAL A 501 3.59 -22.43 -12.51
C VAL A 501 4.30 -23.30 -11.48
N ILE A 502 5.09 -24.27 -11.97
CA ILE A 502 5.90 -25.12 -11.11
C ILE A 502 7.24 -24.42 -10.87
N VAL A 503 7.57 -24.20 -9.60
CA VAL A 503 8.81 -23.57 -9.15
C VAL A 503 9.85 -24.65 -8.81
N ASN A 504 11.13 -24.34 -9.07
CA ASN A 504 12.26 -25.25 -8.82
C ASN A 504 12.10 -26.63 -9.49
N LEU A 505 11.62 -26.66 -10.73
CA LEU A 505 11.49 -27.91 -11.48
C LEU A 505 12.87 -28.38 -11.91
N ASN A 506 13.32 -29.53 -11.41
CA ASN A 506 14.55 -30.17 -11.84
C ASN A 506 14.23 -31.14 -12.99
N TYR A 507 14.66 -30.80 -14.21
CA TYR A 507 14.58 -31.69 -15.36
C TYR A 507 15.99 -31.96 -15.89
N ALA A 508 16.43 -33.22 -15.81
CA ALA A 508 17.74 -33.67 -16.29
C ALA A 508 18.94 -32.88 -15.73
N GLY A 509 18.86 -32.39 -14.49
CA GLY A 509 19.94 -31.64 -13.83
C GLY A 509 19.97 -30.14 -14.17
N GLN A 510 19.04 -29.67 -14.99
CA GLN A 510 18.78 -28.23 -15.20
C GLN A 510 17.56 -27.81 -14.37
N TYR A 511 17.74 -26.79 -13.54
CA TYR A 511 16.65 -26.18 -12.78
C TYR A 511 15.95 -25.14 -13.64
N PHE A 512 14.69 -25.38 -13.95
CA PHE A 512 13.80 -24.37 -14.53
C PHE A 512 13.17 -23.54 -13.42
N ASN A 513 13.07 -22.22 -13.61
CA ASN A 513 12.50 -21.29 -12.64
C ASN A 513 13.11 -21.44 -11.23
N ASN A 514 14.46 -21.42 -11.16
CA ASN A 514 15.16 -21.53 -9.89
C ASN A 514 14.97 -20.25 -9.07
N VAL A 515 14.27 -20.40 -7.96
CA VAL A 515 13.94 -19.32 -7.04
C VAL A 515 14.94 -19.21 -5.88
N LYS A 516 15.75 -20.25 -5.65
CA LYS A 516 16.64 -20.37 -4.48
C LYS A 516 17.72 -19.27 -4.43
N ASN A 517 18.18 -18.79 -5.59
CA ASN A 517 19.22 -17.75 -5.72
C ASN A 517 18.73 -16.52 -6.50
N ALA A 518 17.50 -16.07 -6.24
CA ALA A 518 16.96 -14.85 -6.84
C ALA A 518 17.70 -13.60 -6.32
N SER A 519 18.32 -12.83 -7.22
CA SER A 519 18.92 -11.53 -6.91
C SER A 519 18.05 -10.43 -7.52
N MET A 520 17.17 -9.86 -6.70
CA MET A 520 16.15 -8.92 -7.13
C MET A 520 16.12 -7.68 -6.24
N TYR A 521 15.60 -6.59 -6.77
CA TYR A 521 15.32 -5.38 -6.00
C TYR A 521 13.87 -4.95 -6.21
N VAL A 522 13.34 -4.26 -5.20
CA VAL A 522 11.99 -3.72 -5.24
C VAL A 522 12.08 -2.21 -5.45
N GLU A 523 11.35 -1.72 -6.44
CA GLU A 523 11.13 -0.30 -6.68
C GLU A 523 9.65 0.05 -6.48
N ILE A 524 9.39 1.32 -6.20
CA ILE A 524 8.02 1.85 -6.21
C ILE A 524 7.79 2.36 -7.62
N ASP A 525 6.74 1.87 -8.26
CA ASP A 525 6.25 2.49 -9.49
C ASP A 525 5.62 3.84 -9.13
N GLU A 526 6.25 4.93 -9.57
CA GLU A 526 5.82 6.29 -9.25
C GLU A 526 4.51 6.70 -9.96
N GLY A 527 3.89 5.80 -10.72
CA GLY A 527 2.55 5.98 -11.25
C GLY A 527 2.46 5.82 -12.77
N GLU A 528 3.42 5.16 -13.43
CA GLU A 528 3.32 4.81 -14.85
C GLU A 528 2.11 3.89 -15.10
N ASP A 529 1.80 3.01 -14.13
CA ASP A 529 0.67 2.09 -14.19
C ASP A 529 -0.66 2.65 -13.67
N ASN A 530 -0.69 3.89 -13.18
CA ASN A 530 -1.94 4.46 -12.68
C ASN A 530 -2.89 4.76 -13.85
N LYS A 531 -4.19 4.50 -13.67
CA LYS A 531 -5.21 4.71 -14.70
C LYS A 531 -5.19 6.16 -15.21
N THR A 532 -5.09 7.12 -14.30
CA THR A 532 -5.06 8.56 -14.62
C THR A 532 -3.82 8.92 -15.44
N THR A 533 -2.63 8.46 -15.02
CA THR A 533 -1.38 8.73 -15.75
C THR A 533 -1.36 8.03 -17.10
N ARG A 534 -1.92 6.82 -17.22
CA ARG A 534 -2.05 6.12 -18.50
C ARG A 534 -2.98 6.88 -19.45
N GLU A 535 -4.10 7.40 -18.94
CA GLU A 535 -4.99 8.26 -19.72
C GLU A 535 -4.30 9.57 -20.14
N GLU A 536 -3.52 10.18 -19.24
CA GLU A 536 -2.75 11.39 -19.55
C GLU A 536 -1.66 11.13 -20.59
N ASN A 537 -0.84 10.09 -20.39
CA ASN A 537 0.18 9.65 -21.34
C ASN A 537 -0.44 9.31 -22.69
N PHE A 538 -1.59 8.63 -22.71
CA PHE A 538 -2.32 8.35 -23.94
C PHE A 538 -2.81 9.63 -24.63
N ASN A 539 -3.34 10.60 -23.88
CA ASN A 539 -3.76 11.89 -24.44
C ASN A 539 -2.56 12.70 -24.99
N GLN A 540 -1.41 12.66 -24.31
CA GLN A 540 -0.17 13.26 -24.80
C GLN A 540 0.33 12.55 -26.06
N LEU A 541 0.28 11.22 -26.11
CA LEU A 541 0.58 10.43 -27.29
C LEU A 541 -0.38 10.74 -28.45
N LEU A 542 -1.66 10.94 -28.17
CA LEU A 542 -2.64 11.34 -29.18
C LEU A 542 -2.31 12.74 -29.73
N ALA A 543 -2.00 13.71 -28.86
CA ALA A 543 -1.61 15.05 -29.29
C ALA A 543 -0.30 15.03 -30.12
N LEU A 544 0.70 14.26 -29.70
CA LEU A 544 1.93 14.04 -30.46
C LEU A 544 1.65 13.37 -31.80
N SER A 545 0.78 12.37 -31.82
CA SER A 545 0.40 11.67 -33.05
C SER A 545 -0.33 12.59 -34.04
N GLN A 546 -1.15 13.52 -33.55
CA GLN A 546 -1.81 14.54 -34.38
C GLN A 546 -0.79 15.52 -34.99
N LEU A 547 0.22 15.93 -34.20
CA LEU A 547 1.32 16.76 -34.70
C LEU A 547 2.20 16.01 -35.72
N ILE A 548 2.52 14.75 -35.45
CA ILE A 548 3.30 13.90 -36.37
C ILE A 548 2.51 13.62 -37.64
N ALA A 549 1.20 13.37 -37.56
CA ALA A 549 0.33 13.17 -38.70
C ALA A 549 0.24 14.41 -39.61
N GLN A 550 0.31 15.62 -39.04
CA GLN A 550 0.40 16.86 -39.83
C GLN A 550 1.71 16.96 -40.62
N ILE A 551 2.80 16.35 -40.12
CA ILE A 551 4.10 16.32 -40.79
C ILE A 551 4.14 15.18 -41.83
N ASN A 552 3.81 13.95 -41.42
CA ASN A 552 3.68 12.79 -42.28
C ASN A 552 2.84 11.69 -41.60
N PRO A 553 1.68 11.32 -42.17
CA PRO A 553 0.82 10.26 -41.64
C PRO A 553 1.48 8.88 -41.51
N ALA A 554 2.53 8.59 -42.28
CA ALA A 554 3.19 7.27 -42.29
C ALA A 554 4.08 6.99 -41.07
N TYR A 555 4.45 8.03 -40.29
CA TYR A 555 5.27 7.86 -39.08
C TYR A 555 4.46 7.59 -37.82
N VAL A 556 3.13 7.57 -37.91
CA VAL A 556 2.27 7.22 -36.78
C VAL A 556 2.15 5.70 -36.70
N ASP A 557 2.83 5.10 -35.72
CA ASP A 557 2.66 3.68 -35.41
C ASP A 557 1.36 3.48 -34.61
N VAL A 558 0.32 3.05 -35.34
CA VAL A 558 -1.01 2.78 -34.79
C VAL A 558 -0.98 1.62 -33.78
N ILE A 559 -0.04 0.68 -33.91
CA ILE A 559 0.07 -0.47 -33.01
C ILE A 559 0.55 -0.01 -31.63
N THR A 560 1.61 0.81 -31.57
CA THR A 560 2.11 1.35 -30.28
C THR A 560 1.09 2.26 -29.58
N LEU A 561 0.31 3.02 -30.36
CA LEU A 561 -0.81 3.82 -29.84
C LEU A 561 -1.91 2.96 -29.21
N LEU A 562 -2.22 1.81 -29.81
CA LEU A 562 -3.19 0.87 -29.27
C LEU A 562 -2.66 0.13 -28.05
N GLU A 563 -1.39 -0.28 -28.05
CA GLU A 563 -0.72 -0.91 -26.90
C GLU A 563 -0.70 -0.01 -25.66
N SER A 564 -0.62 1.30 -25.86
CA SER A 564 -0.67 2.30 -24.78
C SER A 564 -2.09 2.74 -24.40
N ALA A 565 -3.13 2.29 -25.11
CA ALA A 565 -4.50 2.71 -24.84
C ALA A 565 -5.07 2.05 -23.57
N PRO A 566 -5.76 2.79 -22.69
CA PRO A 566 -6.36 2.27 -21.46
C PRO A 566 -7.69 1.53 -21.72
N ILE A 567 -7.71 0.61 -22.69
CA ILE A 567 -8.93 -0.10 -23.13
C ILE A 567 -8.74 -1.61 -22.90
N THR A 568 -9.80 -2.32 -22.53
CA THR A 568 -9.77 -3.78 -22.43
C THR A 568 -9.89 -4.43 -23.81
N GLY A 569 -9.06 -5.43 -24.09
CA GLY A 569 -9.12 -6.19 -25.35
C GLY A 569 -8.30 -5.63 -26.52
N VAL A 570 -7.32 -4.76 -26.24
CA VAL A 570 -6.36 -4.23 -27.22
C VAL A 570 -5.78 -5.33 -28.13
N ASP A 571 -5.43 -6.49 -27.56
CA ASP A 571 -4.90 -7.64 -28.30
C ASP A 571 -5.77 -8.05 -29.51
N LYS A 572 -7.11 -7.99 -29.36
CA LYS A 572 -8.04 -8.32 -30.45
C LYS A 572 -8.03 -7.26 -31.54
N PHE A 573 -7.90 -5.99 -31.15
CA PHE A 573 -7.76 -4.87 -32.10
C PHE A 573 -6.42 -4.94 -32.83
N ILE A 574 -5.33 -5.24 -32.13
CA ILE A 574 -4.00 -5.43 -32.75
C ILE A 574 -4.05 -6.60 -33.73
N GLN A 575 -4.60 -7.76 -33.33
CA GLN A 575 -4.76 -8.90 -34.24
C GLN A 575 -5.60 -8.54 -35.47
N HIS A 576 -6.69 -7.80 -35.29
CA HIS A 576 -7.53 -7.35 -36.40
C HIS A 576 -6.78 -6.40 -37.34
N ILE A 577 -6.01 -5.47 -36.81
CA ILE A 577 -5.21 -4.52 -37.60
C ILE A 577 -4.07 -5.23 -38.31
N GLN A 578 -3.36 -6.14 -37.64
CA GLN A 578 -2.30 -6.95 -38.27
C GLN A 578 -2.85 -7.80 -39.41
N GLN A 579 -4.01 -8.45 -39.21
CA GLN A 579 -4.70 -9.19 -40.28
C GLN A 579 -5.12 -8.28 -41.44
N THR A 580 -5.62 -7.08 -41.14
CA THR A 580 -6.04 -6.11 -42.17
C THR A 580 -4.85 -5.53 -42.93
N MET A 581 -3.74 -5.25 -42.25
CA MET A 581 -2.49 -4.80 -42.86
C MET A 581 -1.86 -5.90 -43.72
N GLN A 582 -1.88 -7.15 -43.28
CA GLN A 582 -1.43 -8.29 -44.09
C GLN A 582 -2.33 -8.46 -45.33
N ALA A 583 -3.65 -8.37 -45.19
CA ALA A 583 -4.57 -8.43 -46.32
C ALA A 583 -4.38 -7.27 -47.31
N GLN A 584 -4.12 -6.05 -46.84
CA GLN A 584 -3.80 -4.91 -47.71
C GLN A 584 -2.42 -5.05 -48.37
N GLY A 585 -1.42 -5.56 -47.65
CA GLY A 585 -0.10 -5.84 -48.20
C GLY A 585 -0.14 -6.93 -49.28
N GLU A 586 -0.95 -7.96 -49.10
CA GLU A 586 -1.21 -8.98 -50.12
C GLU A 586 -1.97 -8.41 -51.32
N GLN A 587 -2.95 -7.53 -51.11
CA GLN A 587 -3.64 -6.85 -52.22
C GLN A 587 -2.73 -5.88 -52.98
N GLN A 588 -1.86 -5.13 -52.30
CA GLN A 588 -0.86 -4.29 -52.97
C GLN A 588 0.20 -5.12 -53.67
N GLY A 589 0.63 -6.25 -53.09
CA GLY A 589 1.53 -7.20 -53.73
C GLY A 589 0.90 -7.82 -54.98
N GLN A 590 -0.38 -8.18 -54.92
CA GLN A 590 -1.14 -8.67 -56.08
C GLN A 590 -1.37 -7.57 -57.12
N MET A 591 -1.62 -6.33 -56.71
CA MET A 591 -1.70 -5.20 -57.66
C MET A 591 -0.36 -4.90 -58.31
N ALA A 592 0.75 -4.92 -57.56
CA ALA A 592 2.08 -4.76 -58.11
C ALA A 592 2.49 -5.94 -59.02
N GLN A 593 2.06 -7.17 -58.70
CA GLN A 593 2.23 -8.33 -59.59
C GLN A 593 1.36 -8.23 -60.84
N MET A 594 0.11 -7.76 -60.72
CA MET A 594 -0.76 -7.47 -61.87
C MET A 594 -0.20 -6.35 -62.73
N GLU A 595 0.39 -5.32 -62.13
CA GLU A 595 1.02 -4.21 -62.83
C GLU A 595 2.32 -4.64 -63.51
N ASN A 596 3.15 -5.45 -62.84
CA ASN A 596 4.34 -6.06 -63.43
C ASN A 596 4.00 -7.03 -64.56
N THR A 597 2.96 -7.85 -64.42
CA THR A 597 2.49 -8.73 -65.51
C THR A 597 1.86 -7.93 -66.64
N LYS A 598 1.20 -6.81 -66.36
CA LYS A 598 0.70 -5.89 -67.39
C LYS A 598 1.85 -5.22 -68.16
N LEU A 599 2.90 -4.80 -67.47
CA LEU A 599 4.14 -4.29 -68.07
C LEU A 599 4.85 -5.37 -68.92
N GLN A 600 4.91 -6.61 -68.45
CA GLN A 600 5.45 -7.72 -69.24
C GLN A 600 4.61 -8.01 -70.49
N LEU A 601 3.27 -7.94 -70.39
CA LEU A 601 2.37 -8.07 -71.53
C LEU A 601 2.52 -6.91 -72.52
N GLU A 602 2.74 -5.68 -72.06
CA GLU A 602 3.06 -4.55 -72.93
C GLU A 602 4.41 -4.73 -73.63
N ASN A 603 5.45 -5.20 -72.92
CA ASN A 603 6.73 -5.51 -73.53
C ASN A 603 6.60 -6.62 -74.60
N LEU A 604 5.84 -7.68 -74.32
CA LEU A 604 5.57 -8.76 -75.29
C LEU A 604 4.76 -8.27 -76.51
N LYS A 605 3.82 -7.34 -76.32
CA LYS A 605 3.12 -6.69 -77.45
C LYS A 605 4.09 -5.87 -78.30
N THR A 606 4.98 -5.13 -77.64
CA THR A 606 6.00 -4.31 -78.30
C THR A 606 6.99 -5.18 -79.08
N GLU A 607 7.41 -6.32 -78.52
CA GLU A 607 8.23 -7.31 -79.24
C GLU A 607 7.51 -7.91 -80.45
N LYS A 608 6.23 -8.25 -80.34
CA LYS A 608 5.43 -8.71 -81.50
C LYS A 608 5.26 -7.63 -82.56
N GLU A 609 5.14 -6.36 -82.18
CA GLU A 609 5.13 -5.25 -83.13
C GLU A 609 6.48 -5.11 -83.83
N ILE A 610 7.60 -5.29 -83.12
CA ILE A 610 8.96 -5.31 -83.69
C ILE A 610 9.14 -6.48 -84.66
N GLU A 611 8.72 -7.70 -84.31
CA GLU A 611 8.74 -8.85 -85.22
C GLU A 611 7.91 -8.59 -86.50
N SER A 612 6.75 -7.94 -86.35
CA SER A 612 5.92 -7.57 -87.52
C SER A 612 6.57 -6.51 -88.42
N ILE A 613 7.41 -5.65 -87.85
CA ILE A 613 8.21 -4.65 -88.58
C ILE A 613 9.40 -5.35 -89.26
N ASP A 614 10.06 -6.29 -88.59
CA ASP A 614 11.16 -7.07 -89.16
C ASP A 614 10.70 -7.99 -90.31
N ASP A 615 9.50 -8.54 -90.24
CA ASP A 615 8.94 -9.30 -91.36
C ASP A 615 8.57 -8.41 -92.55
N LYS A 616 8.14 -7.15 -92.28
CA LYS A 616 7.95 -6.14 -93.34
C LYS A 616 9.27 -5.71 -93.97
N THR A 617 10.33 -5.50 -93.18
CA THR A 617 11.65 -5.12 -93.71
C THR A 617 12.30 -6.26 -94.50
N LYS A 618 12.11 -7.53 -94.09
CA LYS A 618 12.52 -8.69 -94.90
C LYS A 618 11.76 -8.79 -96.22
N LEU A 619 10.45 -8.54 -96.22
CA LEU A 619 9.64 -8.48 -97.44
C LEU A 619 10.08 -7.36 -98.39
N ASP A 620 10.40 -6.19 -97.86
CA ASP A 620 10.87 -5.06 -98.67
C ASP A 620 12.33 -5.26 -99.16
N ALA A 621 13.18 -5.95 -98.40
CA ALA A 621 14.50 -6.38 -98.85
C ALA A 621 14.42 -7.40 -100.00
N ILE A 622 13.45 -8.33 -99.96
CA ILE A 622 13.19 -9.26 -101.06
C ILE A 622 12.72 -8.50 -102.32
N LYS A 623 11.85 -7.50 -102.18
CA LYS A 623 11.44 -6.65 -103.32
C LYS A 623 12.62 -5.89 -103.93
N LEU A 624 13.50 -5.34 -103.09
CA LEU A 624 14.73 -4.64 -103.52
C LEU A 624 15.73 -5.57 -104.24
N ALA A 625 15.80 -6.84 -103.84
CA ALA A 625 16.61 -7.84 -104.55
C ALA A 625 16.03 -8.17 -105.93
N ILE A 626 14.70 -8.28 -106.05
CA ILE A 626 14.00 -8.50 -107.32
C ILE A 626 14.16 -7.29 -108.27
N GLU A 627 14.20 -6.06 -107.77
CA GLU A 627 14.49 -4.87 -108.58
C GLU A 627 15.95 -4.79 -109.06
N LYS A 628 16.92 -5.24 -108.25
CA LYS A 628 18.33 -5.29 -108.65
C LYS A 628 18.59 -6.34 -109.73
N ASP A 629 17.88 -7.46 -109.71
CA ASP A 629 17.97 -8.49 -110.77
C ASP A 629 17.32 -8.06 -112.09
N LYS A 630 16.34 -7.14 -112.06
CA LYS A 630 15.78 -6.54 -113.28
C LYS A 630 16.72 -5.52 -113.92
N ASN A 631 17.51 -4.79 -113.13
CA ASN A 631 18.44 -3.78 -113.63
C ASN A 631 19.76 -4.36 -114.16
N SER A 632 20.15 -5.58 -113.75
CA SER A 632 21.35 -6.26 -114.25
C SER A 632 21.16 -6.94 -115.63
N GLN A 633 19.92 -7.12 -116.10
CA GLN A 633 19.63 -7.73 -117.41
C GLN A 633 19.51 -6.72 -118.58
N GLN A 634 19.50 -5.41 -118.34
CA GLN A 634 19.42 -4.39 -119.41
C GLN A 634 20.78 -3.84 -119.89
N ALA A 635 21.90 -4.25 -119.29
CA ALA A 635 23.23 -3.81 -119.68
C ALA A 635 24.06 -4.93 -120.36
N SER A 636 23.53 -5.56 -121.41
CA SER A 636 24.37 -6.36 -122.32
C SER A 636 23.83 -6.42 -123.75
N LYS A 637 24.74 -6.13 -124.71
CA LYS A 637 24.69 -6.26 -126.20
C LYS A 637 24.25 -5.02 -127.01
N PRO A 638 24.79 -4.83 -128.24
CA PRO A 638 26.22 -4.74 -128.62
C PRO A 638 26.48 -3.56 -129.59
N LYS A 639 27.74 -3.14 -129.80
CA LYS A 639 28.12 -2.32 -130.97
C LYS A 639 29.14 -3.09 -131.83
N ILE A 640 28.66 -3.52 -132.99
CA ILE A 640 29.42 -3.94 -134.17
C ILE A 640 29.68 -2.68 -134.99
N LYS A 641 30.92 -2.46 -135.45
CA LYS A 641 31.21 -1.71 -136.68
C LYS A 641 32.51 -2.23 -137.29
N GLU A 642 32.45 -2.60 -138.57
CA GLU A 642 33.57 -2.43 -139.50
C GLU A 642 33.31 -1.14 -140.30
N ALA A 643 34.25 -0.20 -140.17
CA ALA A 643 34.96 0.54 -141.21
C ALA A 643 35.95 1.47 -140.50
#